data_AF-A0A4R3TTZ0-F1
#
_entry.id   AF-A0A4R3TTZ0-F1
#
_cell.length_a   1.000
_cell.length_b   1.000
_cell.length_c   1.000
_cell.angle_alpha   90.00
_cell.angle_beta   90.00
_cell.angle_gamma   90.00
#
_symmetry.space_group_name_H-M   'P 1'
#
loop_
_entity.id
_entity.type
_entity.pdbx_description
1 polymer ?
#
loop_
_entity_poly.entity_id
_entity_poly.type
_entity_poly.pdbx_seq_one_letter_code
_entity_poly.pdbx_strand_id
1 'polypeptide(L)'
;MRCLPELRRLVRGRHLLSASGLFLTSLFPTLASPTTALADASIVVNTLAPFNEGISGNDDLGDLKRLYQGANSPSEQALEQFNQIIADTGLKRARLLQSDVYCDLDESGTVFGYIDSSSVFHAGDCYPLRWHLDWALSHGLTPHVAVASFMPASMVSYGEGESWASQSPAVLARYENYMKALIRYVATTSFDGGATNVIFEVSNELDIADSEPENFNPNAPDPSLFSLKPLGPWGRWLWWPKRSRYVLDQWPPYQAHLLSNAEDVTMAYPYRADVRRLSRQVLPVQKVVSDAINAVRQDFADHGLYSGKTLELAGPAFAGLSFTAYHLDTPPSPTMEEQFLDQTFNPLAVHYGSQFNAKLDRFSFHFYGSTGGAAGFAEFDRIVDTVNAKLQSLKQNNAAMPDVKLFISEWGPTFDETTDINVSHKGAAWAAAFLREALRKKISLGSYLIISDGQGGGGAFYGQASLLHKHDNGKDANGQDLPATYYPKPVANLFAMYNKMSGQRRQATLSPGGSGSNLGTFATWDAASSIANIMVYNYDPSSVFGSTTSTETAEGISLEVDNLPFSDNSVVTIERYTIDETSSNLSAFFSNPTHPSPNLQRSLLQRTINNGKLVLTGDQLKLGVLLYRVLPPGVTP
;
A
#
# COMPACT_ATOMS: atom_id res chain seq x y z
N MET A 1 20.39 -13.79 32.98
CA MET A 1 20.33 -13.64 34.46
C MET A 1 18.88 -13.72 34.89
N ARG A 2 18.54 -14.66 35.78
CA ARG A 2 17.23 -14.78 36.42
C ARG A 2 17.11 -13.71 37.51
N CYS A 3 15.92 -13.12 37.68
CA CYS A 3 15.31 -12.80 38.99
C CYS A 3 13.88 -12.24 38.82
N LEU A 4 12.89 -13.07 39.15
CA LEU A 4 11.67 -12.70 39.92
C LEU A 4 12.03 -12.94 41.42
N PRO A 5 11.33 -12.39 42.47
CA PRO A 5 9.87 -12.41 42.62
C PRO A 5 9.19 -11.30 43.48
N GLU A 6 7.86 -11.48 43.60
CA GLU A 6 6.81 -10.81 44.40
C GLU A 6 7.05 -10.50 45.91
N LEU A 7 6.26 -9.57 46.47
CA LEU A 7 5.52 -9.61 47.78
C LEU A 7 4.75 -8.27 47.98
N ARG A 8 3.41 -8.17 47.90
CA ARG A 8 2.25 -8.51 48.80
C ARG A 8 1.88 -7.51 49.94
N ARG A 9 0.58 -7.13 49.92
CA ARG A 9 -0.44 -6.84 51.01
C ARG A 9 -0.25 -5.59 51.89
N LEU A 10 -1.26 -4.92 52.48
CA LEU A 10 -2.64 -5.19 52.99
C LEU A 10 -3.52 -3.90 52.83
N VAL A 11 -4.86 -3.88 52.88
CA VAL A 11 -5.72 -3.95 54.09
C VAL A 11 -7.20 -4.20 53.69
N ARG A 12 -7.92 -4.85 54.62
CA ARG A 12 -9.30 -5.36 54.63
C ARG A 12 -10.41 -4.30 54.71
N GLY A 13 -11.60 -4.67 54.23
CA GLY A 13 -12.91 -4.20 54.72
C GLY A 13 -14.02 -5.20 54.36
N ARG A 14 -14.66 -5.82 55.36
CA ARG A 14 -15.82 -6.73 55.24
C ARG A 14 -17.12 -5.92 55.41
N HIS A 15 -18.19 -6.30 54.72
CA HIS A 15 -19.54 -6.43 55.30
C HIS A 15 -20.39 -7.46 54.51
N LEU A 16 -21.16 -8.24 55.27
CA LEU A 16 -22.08 -9.32 54.87
C LEU A 16 -23.45 -8.79 54.45
N LEU A 17 -24.20 -9.60 53.68
CA LEU A 17 -25.62 -10.04 53.85
C LEU A 17 -26.10 -10.63 52.49
N SER A 18 -26.24 -11.96 52.33
CA SER A 18 -27.43 -12.79 52.59
C SER A 18 -28.69 -12.41 51.78
N ALA A 19 -29.08 -13.25 50.80
CA ALA A 19 -30.35 -13.99 50.83
C ALA A 19 -30.54 -14.87 49.58
N SER A 20 -30.91 -16.12 49.81
CA SER A 20 -31.30 -17.14 48.85
C SER A 20 -32.72 -16.91 48.33
N GLY A 21 -32.99 -17.28 47.07
CA GLY A 21 -34.33 -17.39 46.49
C GLY A 21 -34.36 -18.45 45.39
N LEU A 22 -35.16 -19.50 45.62
CA LEU A 22 -35.33 -20.69 44.79
C LEU A 22 -36.52 -20.55 43.81
N PHE A 23 -36.50 -21.38 42.76
CA PHE A 23 -37.59 -21.83 41.86
C PHE A 23 -38.19 -20.84 40.85
N LEU A 24 -38.10 -21.16 39.54
CA LEU A 24 -39.14 -21.94 38.83
C LEU A 24 -38.70 -22.22 37.37
N THR A 25 -38.76 -23.50 36.99
CA THR A 25 -38.68 -23.99 35.62
C THR A 25 -39.99 -23.73 34.88
N SER A 26 -39.93 -23.11 33.69
CA SER A 26 -41.02 -23.13 32.72
C SER A 26 -40.46 -23.45 31.33
N LEU A 27 -40.85 -24.61 30.81
CA LEU A 27 -40.75 -24.96 29.39
C LEU A 27 -41.80 -24.16 28.63
N PHE A 28 -41.37 -23.40 27.62
CA PHE A 28 -42.23 -22.95 26.53
C PHE A 28 -41.79 -23.65 25.23
N PRO A 29 -42.70 -24.29 24.49
CA PRO A 29 -42.43 -24.70 23.13
C PRO A 29 -42.60 -23.48 22.23
N THR A 30 -41.49 -22.92 21.73
CA THR A 30 -41.56 -21.92 20.66
C THR A 30 -41.75 -22.64 19.33
N LEU A 31 -42.95 -22.48 18.77
CA LEU A 31 -43.25 -22.78 17.37
C LEU A 31 -42.33 -21.91 16.50
N ALA A 32 -41.42 -22.57 15.76
CA ALA A 32 -40.63 -21.93 14.74
C ALA A 32 -41.57 -21.44 13.62
N SER A 33 -41.77 -20.12 13.55
CA SER A 33 -42.28 -19.48 12.34
C SER A 33 -41.12 -19.39 11.34
N PRO A 34 -41.32 -19.71 10.05
CA PRO A 34 -40.29 -19.48 9.05
C PRO A 34 -40.19 -17.97 8.85
N THR A 35 -39.23 -17.33 9.51
CA THR A 35 -38.79 -15.99 9.14
C THR A 35 -38.16 -16.10 7.76
N THR A 36 -38.95 -15.86 6.73
CA THR A 36 -38.42 -15.34 5.47
C THR A 36 -37.90 -13.94 5.80
N ALA A 37 -36.61 -13.85 6.13
CA ALA A 37 -35.94 -12.57 6.23
C ALA A 37 -36.02 -11.92 4.85
N LEU A 38 -36.84 -10.87 4.74
CA LEU A 38 -36.80 -9.96 3.60
C LEU A 38 -35.36 -9.43 3.50
N ALA A 39 -34.78 -9.43 2.30
CA ALA A 39 -33.43 -8.91 2.12
C ALA A 39 -33.38 -7.44 2.57
N ASP A 40 -32.48 -7.11 3.50
CA ASP A 40 -32.34 -5.76 4.05
C ASP A 40 -31.80 -4.77 3.00
N ALA A 41 -31.13 -5.25 1.95
CA ALA A 41 -30.68 -4.44 0.82
C ALA A 41 -30.86 -5.12 -0.55
N SER A 42 -31.26 -4.32 -1.54
CA SER A 42 -31.37 -4.69 -2.96
C SER A 42 -30.29 -4.01 -3.78
N ILE A 43 -29.60 -4.80 -4.61
CA ILE A 43 -28.61 -4.37 -5.61
C ILE A 43 -29.20 -4.61 -6.99
N VAL A 44 -29.40 -3.56 -7.79
CA VAL A 44 -29.88 -3.66 -9.16
C VAL A 44 -28.78 -3.19 -10.11
N VAL A 45 -28.29 -4.08 -10.96
CA VAL A 45 -27.26 -3.81 -11.97
C VAL A 45 -27.90 -3.72 -13.34
N ASN A 46 -27.71 -2.61 -14.05
CA ASN A 46 -28.18 -2.47 -15.42
C ASN A 46 -27.01 -2.61 -16.41
N THR A 47 -26.97 -3.71 -17.15
CA THR A 47 -25.89 -4.02 -18.12
C THR A 47 -25.81 -3.04 -19.30
N LEU A 48 -26.86 -2.26 -19.56
CA LEU A 48 -26.91 -1.25 -20.62
C LEU A 48 -26.55 0.16 -20.13
N ALA A 49 -26.58 0.43 -18.83
CA ALA A 49 -26.29 1.74 -18.26
C ALA A 49 -24.77 1.86 -17.97
N PRO A 50 -23.98 2.56 -18.81
CA PRO A 50 -22.57 2.76 -18.53
C PRO A 50 -22.38 3.63 -17.28
N PHE A 51 -21.29 3.40 -16.56
CA PHE A 51 -20.91 4.23 -15.43
C PHE A 51 -19.39 4.37 -15.40
N ASN A 52 -18.87 5.58 -15.28
CA ASN A 52 -17.43 5.84 -15.18
C ASN A 52 -17.17 6.97 -14.17
N GLU A 53 -16.22 6.76 -13.27
CA GLU A 53 -15.73 7.77 -12.32
C GLU A 53 -14.19 7.84 -12.26
N GLY A 54 -13.50 6.86 -12.86
CA GLY A 54 -12.05 6.75 -12.91
C GLY A 54 -11.37 7.81 -13.76
N ILE A 55 -10.04 7.81 -13.72
CA ILE A 55 -9.21 8.81 -14.39
C ILE A 55 -9.17 8.64 -15.92
N SER A 56 -9.36 7.42 -16.43
CA SER A 56 -9.42 7.12 -17.86
C SER A 56 -10.71 7.64 -18.52
N GLY A 57 -11.79 7.76 -17.75
CA GLY A 57 -13.13 8.15 -18.20
C GLY A 57 -13.91 7.05 -18.95
N ASN A 58 -13.31 5.89 -19.23
CA ASN A 58 -13.93 4.79 -19.96
C ASN A 58 -13.37 3.39 -19.65
N ASP A 59 -12.49 3.23 -18.67
CA ASP A 59 -11.92 1.95 -18.25
C ASP A 59 -11.72 1.93 -16.73
N ASP A 60 -12.82 2.11 -16.00
CA ASP A 60 -12.82 2.12 -14.53
C ASP A 60 -12.30 0.81 -13.93
N LEU A 61 -12.52 -0.34 -14.58
CA LEU A 61 -11.96 -1.61 -14.12
C LEU A 61 -10.44 -1.62 -14.28
N GLY A 62 -9.90 -1.17 -15.41
CA GLY A 62 -8.46 -1.03 -15.59
C GLY A 62 -7.84 0.00 -14.64
N ASP A 63 -8.51 1.14 -14.41
CA ASP A 63 -8.10 2.12 -13.40
C ASP A 63 -8.06 1.51 -11.99
N LEU A 64 -9.09 0.74 -11.61
CA LEU A 64 -9.14 0.06 -10.32
C LEU A 64 -8.00 -0.96 -10.20
N LYS A 65 -7.76 -1.78 -11.23
CA LYS A 65 -6.67 -2.77 -11.24
C LYS A 65 -5.30 -2.11 -11.05
N ARG A 66 -5.07 -0.95 -11.68
CA ARG A 66 -3.82 -0.17 -11.54
C ARG A 66 -3.49 0.23 -10.09
N LEU A 67 -4.48 0.25 -9.19
CA LEU A 67 -4.30 0.59 -7.77
C LEU A 67 -3.64 -0.53 -6.96
N TYR A 68 -3.76 -1.79 -7.40
CA TYR A 68 -3.21 -2.94 -6.68
C TYR A 68 -2.20 -3.77 -7.49
N GLN A 69 -2.05 -3.50 -8.79
CA GLN A 69 -1.13 -4.21 -9.67
C GLN A 69 0.37 -3.92 -9.42
N GLY A 70 0.70 -3.18 -8.36
CA GLY A 70 2.05 -3.06 -7.82
C GLY A 70 2.16 -3.69 -6.44
N ALA A 71 3.31 -4.29 -6.12
CA ALA A 71 3.67 -4.65 -4.75
C ALA A 71 5.19 -4.64 -4.54
N ASN A 72 5.68 -4.45 -3.30
CA ASN A 72 7.12 -4.54 -3.04
C ASN A 72 7.65 -5.95 -3.32
N SER A 73 8.84 -6.02 -3.91
CA SER A 73 9.53 -7.27 -4.25
C SER A 73 9.71 -8.17 -3.02
N PRO A 74 9.71 -9.51 -3.19
CA PRO A 74 10.00 -10.41 -2.09
C PRO A 74 11.45 -10.21 -1.62
N SER A 75 11.73 -10.55 -0.36
CA SER A 75 13.08 -10.55 0.21
C SER A 75 13.81 -11.89 0.07
N GLU A 76 13.20 -12.85 -0.62
CA GLU A 76 13.74 -14.19 -0.81
C GLU A 76 13.56 -14.68 -2.26
N GLN A 77 14.35 -15.69 -2.62
CA GLN A 77 14.44 -16.19 -4.00
C GLN A 77 13.08 -16.67 -4.54
N ALA A 78 12.94 -16.57 -5.87
CA ALA A 78 11.70 -16.87 -6.59
C ALA A 78 11.21 -18.30 -6.31
N LEU A 79 9.95 -18.42 -5.89
CA LEU A 79 9.25 -19.68 -5.73
C LEU A 79 8.06 -19.75 -6.70
N GLU A 80 7.62 -20.96 -7.05
CA GLU A 80 6.47 -21.18 -7.94
C GLU A 80 5.20 -20.46 -7.43
N GLN A 81 5.04 -20.34 -6.12
CA GLN A 81 3.93 -19.63 -5.49
C GLN A 81 3.92 -18.14 -5.82
N PHE A 82 5.08 -17.53 -6.07
CA PHE A 82 5.14 -16.13 -6.54
C PHE A 82 4.65 -16.00 -7.98
N ASN A 83 4.94 -16.98 -8.86
CA ASN A 83 4.34 -17.00 -10.20
C ASN A 83 2.82 -17.08 -10.13
N GLN A 84 2.30 -17.96 -9.27
CA GLN A 84 0.86 -18.16 -9.11
C GLN A 84 0.19 -16.89 -8.58
N ILE A 85 0.74 -16.25 -7.53
CA ILE A 85 0.12 -15.03 -6.98
C ILE A 85 0.17 -13.87 -7.97
N ILE A 86 1.25 -13.73 -8.76
CA ILE A 86 1.37 -12.73 -9.83
C ILE A 86 0.30 -12.96 -10.89
N ALA A 87 0.09 -14.21 -11.32
CA ALA A 87 -0.92 -14.55 -12.31
C ALA A 87 -2.35 -14.34 -11.79
N ASP A 88 -2.63 -14.82 -10.56
CA ASP A 88 -3.96 -14.78 -9.96
C ASP A 88 -4.42 -13.35 -9.70
N THR A 89 -3.54 -12.52 -9.14
CA THR A 89 -3.84 -11.09 -8.88
C THR A 89 -3.65 -10.24 -10.14
N GLY A 90 -2.87 -10.69 -11.11
CA GLY A 90 -2.56 -9.94 -12.32
C GLY A 90 -1.59 -8.79 -12.08
N LEU A 91 -0.68 -8.91 -11.11
CA LEU A 91 0.40 -7.95 -10.85
C LEU A 91 1.14 -7.58 -12.14
N LYS A 92 1.53 -6.31 -12.25
CA LYS A 92 2.25 -5.76 -13.41
C LYS A 92 3.50 -5.01 -13.04
N ARG A 93 3.67 -4.65 -11.76
CA ARG A 93 4.78 -3.84 -11.27
C ARG A 93 5.35 -4.42 -10.00
N ALA A 94 6.67 -4.45 -9.92
CA ALA A 94 7.40 -4.73 -8.69
C ALA A 94 7.95 -3.41 -8.16
N ARG A 95 7.68 -3.10 -6.90
CA ARG A 95 8.32 -1.99 -6.20
C ARG A 95 9.59 -2.50 -5.53
N LEU A 96 10.74 -1.94 -5.91
CA LEU A 96 12.06 -2.33 -5.43
C LEU A 96 12.45 -1.30 -4.37
N LEU A 97 12.07 -1.60 -3.13
CA LEU A 97 12.40 -0.77 -1.99
C LEU A 97 13.71 -1.25 -1.36
N GLN A 98 14.52 -0.30 -0.90
CA GLN A 98 15.80 -0.55 -0.21
C GLN A 98 16.80 -1.42 -0.98
N SER A 99 16.63 -1.52 -2.28
CA SER A 99 17.42 -2.43 -3.12
C SER A 99 18.80 -1.87 -3.44
N ASP A 100 18.97 -0.56 -3.32
CA ASP A 100 20.19 0.20 -3.59
C ASP A 100 21.16 0.28 -2.40
N VAL A 101 20.90 -0.47 -1.31
CA VAL A 101 21.63 -0.37 -0.03
C VAL A 101 23.14 -0.54 -0.12
N TYR A 102 23.63 -1.37 -1.03
CA TYR A 102 25.06 -1.63 -1.21
C TYR A 102 25.63 -1.00 -2.48
N CYS A 103 24.82 -0.31 -3.28
CA CYS A 103 25.28 0.26 -4.54
C CYS A 103 26.25 1.41 -4.27
N ASP A 104 27.31 1.48 -5.07
CA ASP A 104 28.33 2.50 -4.93
C ASP A 104 29.07 2.77 -6.25
N LEU A 105 30.03 3.69 -6.19
CA LEU A 105 31.06 3.89 -7.18
C LEU A 105 32.41 3.44 -6.64
N ASP A 106 33.29 3.02 -7.55
CA ASP A 106 34.69 2.77 -7.25
C ASP A 106 35.40 4.03 -6.70
N GLU A 107 36.65 3.89 -6.24
CA GLU A 107 37.42 5.02 -5.71
C GLU A 107 37.53 6.20 -6.70
N SER A 108 37.62 5.90 -8.00
CA SER A 108 37.69 6.93 -9.05
C SER A 108 36.37 7.71 -9.24
N GLY A 109 35.25 7.15 -8.78
CA GLY A 109 33.92 7.75 -8.94
C GLY A 109 33.36 7.59 -10.36
N THR A 110 33.81 6.58 -11.12
CA THR A 110 33.44 6.39 -12.53
C THR A 110 32.84 5.02 -12.84
N VAL A 111 33.15 4.00 -12.04
CA VAL A 111 32.66 2.63 -12.25
C VAL A 111 31.56 2.35 -11.25
N PHE A 112 30.37 1.99 -11.74
CA PHE A 112 29.24 1.55 -10.93
C PHE A 112 29.46 0.12 -10.41
N GLY A 113 29.04 -0.14 -9.18
CA GLY A 113 29.19 -1.44 -8.56
C GLY A 113 28.49 -1.54 -7.21
N TYR A 114 28.96 -2.44 -6.37
CA TYR A 114 28.54 -2.55 -4.97
C TYR A 114 29.72 -2.81 -4.03
N ILE A 115 29.50 -2.52 -2.75
CA ILE A 115 30.41 -2.87 -1.65
C ILE A 115 29.80 -4.03 -0.88
N ASP A 116 30.53 -5.14 -0.74
CA ASP A 116 30.06 -6.31 -0.01
C ASP A 116 30.25 -6.20 1.51
N SER A 117 29.84 -7.24 2.25
CA SER A 117 30.02 -7.35 3.71
C SER A 117 31.48 -7.42 4.17
N SER A 118 32.44 -7.54 3.26
CA SER A 118 33.87 -7.46 3.54
C SER A 118 34.47 -6.11 3.14
N SER A 119 33.64 -5.12 2.80
CA SER A 119 34.02 -3.80 2.30
C SER A 119 34.83 -3.84 0.99
N VAL A 120 34.64 -4.88 0.17
CA VAL A 120 35.28 -5.00 -1.15
C VAL A 120 34.34 -4.46 -2.23
N PHE A 121 34.88 -3.62 -3.12
CA PHE A 121 34.15 -3.11 -4.27
C PHE A 121 34.14 -4.13 -5.42
N HIS A 122 32.95 -4.35 -5.97
CA HIS A 122 32.71 -5.23 -7.12
C HIS A 122 32.07 -4.41 -8.25
N ALA A 123 32.73 -4.37 -9.41
CA ALA A 123 32.27 -3.59 -10.56
C ALA A 123 31.13 -4.27 -11.34
N GLY A 124 30.24 -3.47 -11.92
CA GLY A 124 29.30 -3.88 -12.97
C GLY A 124 27.85 -4.10 -12.51
N ASP A 125 27.63 -4.84 -11.44
CA ASP A 125 26.30 -5.09 -10.87
C ASP A 125 26.17 -4.41 -9.50
N CYS A 126 24.96 -4.41 -8.93
CA CYS A 126 24.75 -4.08 -7.53
C CYS A 126 23.81 -5.06 -6.86
N TYR A 127 24.26 -5.81 -5.85
CA TYR A 127 23.40 -6.70 -5.06
C TYR A 127 22.82 -5.91 -3.86
N PRO A 128 21.55 -6.09 -3.44
CA PRO A 128 20.52 -6.97 -3.99
C PRO A 128 19.74 -6.40 -5.19
N LEU A 129 19.97 -5.14 -5.60
CA LEU A 129 19.26 -4.50 -6.72
C LEU A 129 19.19 -5.36 -7.99
N ARG A 130 20.31 -5.95 -8.38
CA ARG A 130 20.45 -6.84 -9.53
C ARG A 130 19.48 -8.00 -9.44
N TRP A 131 19.47 -8.67 -8.29
CA TRP A 131 18.60 -9.81 -8.05
C TRP A 131 17.12 -9.43 -8.10
N HIS A 132 16.74 -8.31 -7.48
CA HIS A 132 15.35 -7.83 -7.55
C HIS A 132 14.92 -7.41 -8.97
N LEU A 133 15.81 -6.80 -9.75
CA LEU A 133 15.54 -6.47 -11.16
C LEU A 133 15.35 -7.74 -12.01
N ASP A 134 16.29 -8.69 -11.92
CA ASP A 134 16.18 -9.97 -12.64
C ASP A 134 14.89 -10.71 -12.25
N TRP A 135 14.55 -10.71 -10.96
CA TRP A 135 13.31 -11.28 -10.47
C TRP A 135 12.09 -10.60 -11.09
N ALA A 136 11.99 -9.27 -11.01
CA ALA A 136 10.85 -8.54 -11.58
C ALA A 136 10.69 -8.80 -13.08
N LEU A 137 11.78 -8.71 -13.84
CA LEU A 137 11.79 -8.82 -15.30
C LEU A 137 11.48 -10.25 -15.77
N SER A 138 12.02 -11.27 -15.10
CA SER A 138 11.73 -12.68 -15.41
C SER A 138 10.25 -13.06 -15.21
N HIS A 139 9.52 -12.28 -14.41
CA HIS A 139 8.08 -12.46 -14.18
C HIS A 139 7.22 -11.49 -15.00
N GLY A 140 7.81 -10.75 -15.94
CA GLY A 140 7.10 -9.79 -16.79
C GLY A 140 6.58 -8.56 -16.06
N LEU A 141 7.18 -8.22 -14.90
CA LEU A 141 6.83 -7.03 -14.12
C LEU A 141 7.70 -5.84 -14.51
N THR A 142 7.10 -4.65 -14.59
CA THR A 142 7.84 -3.40 -14.78
C THR A 142 8.43 -2.92 -13.45
N PRO A 143 9.70 -2.48 -13.40
CA PRO A 143 10.29 -1.96 -12.17
C PRO A 143 9.76 -0.59 -11.75
N HIS A 144 9.45 -0.45 -10.47
CA HIS A 144 9.33 0.83 -9.75
C HIS A 144 10.37 0.83 -8.65
N VAL A 145 11.41 1.65 -8.76
CA VAL A 145 12.57 1.58 -7.87
C VAL A 145 12.58 2.79 -6.94
N ALA A 146 12.57 2.54 -5.63
CA ALA A 146 12.81 3.58 -4.64
C ALA A 146 14.33 3.83 -4.58
N VAL A 147 14.78 4.95 -5.14
CA VAL A 147 16.19 5.34 -5.21
C VAL A 147 16.56 6.33 -4.12
N ALA A 148 17.85 6.40 -3.83
CA ALA A 148 18.38 7.20 -2.73
C ALA A 148 17.81 6.76 -1.38
N SER A 149 17.35 5.51 -1.26
CA SER A 149 16.91 4.96 0.03
C SER A 149 18.08 4.92 1.02
N PHE A 150 19.31 4.82 0.47
CA PHE A 150 20.55 4.86 1.20
C PHE A 150 21.61 5.80 0.62
N MET A 151 22.46 6.29 1.53
CA MET A 151 23.69 6.97 1.19
C MET A 151 24.76 5.92 0.86
N PRO A 152 25.47 6.05 -0.27
CA PRO A 152 26.56 5.14 -0.62
C PRO A 152 27.61 5.08 0.48
N ALA A 153 28.07 3.88 0.84
CA ALA A 153 29.02 3.69 1.94
C ALA A 153 30.32 4.50 1.73
N SER A 154 30.78 4.65 0.48
CA SER A 154 31.95 5.46 0.14
C SER A 154 31.78 6.94 0.47
N MET A 155 30.54 7.43 0.56
CA MET A 155 30.23 8.85 0.79
C MET A 155 29.95 9.18 2.26
N VAL A 156 29.68 8.16 3.07
CA VAL A 156 29.29 8.35 4.47
C VAL A 156 30.38 9.01 5.31
N SER A 157 31.65 8.70 5.03
CA SER A 157 32.81 9.28 5.73
C SER A 157 32.94 10.81 5.59
N TYR A 158 32.27 11.41 4.59
CA TYR A 158 32.28 12.85 4.36
C TYR A 158 31.23 13.63 5.16
N GLY A 159 30.50 12.96 6.06
CA GLY A 159 29.55 13.61 6.97
C GLY A 159 28.22 13.95 6.32
N GLU A 160 27.54 14.97 6.85
CA GLU A 160 26.14 15.27 6.53
C GLU A 160 25.97 15.78 5.10
N GLY A 161 25.06 15.16 4.33
CA GLY A 161 24.78 15.52 2.93
C GLY A 161 24.43 17.01 2.75
N GLU A 162 23.68 17.60 3.70
CA GLU A 162 23.33 19.04 3.71
C GLU A 162 24.56 19.96 3.63
N SER A 163 25.73 19.48 4.06
CA SER A 163 26.96 20.28 4.09
C SER A 163 27.77 20.22 2.81
N TRP A 164 27.62 19.17 1.98
CA TRP A 164 28.53 18.87 0.87
C TRP A 164 28.62 19.99 -0.16
N ALA A 165 27.50 20.59 -0.54
CA ALA A 165 27.49 21.72 -1.49
C ALA A 165 28.40 22.88 -1.05
N SER A 166 28.46 23.14 0.26
CA SER A 166 29.23 24.25 0.83
C SER A 166 30.63 23.86 1.31
N GLN A 167 30.85 22.60 1.69
CA GLN A 167 32.07 22.15 2.37
C GLN A 167 32.93 21.23 1.50
N SER A 168 32.32 20.49 0.57
CA SER A 168 33.02 19.56 -0.31
C SER A 168 32.28 19.36 -1.65
N PRO A 169 32.35 20.34 -2.58
CA PRO A 169 31.67 20.24 -3.88
C PRO A 169 32.04 18.99 -4.68
N ALA A 170 33.25 18.45 -4.48
CA ALA A 170 33.68 17.20 -5.12
C ALA A 170 32.87 15.99 -4.64
N VAL A 171 32.47 15.95 -3.36
CA VAL A 171 31.63 14.86 -2.82
C VAL A 171 30.21 14.96 -3.38
N LEU A 172 29.66 16.19 -3.49
CA LEU A 172 28.37 16.40 -4.16
C LEU A 172 28.41 15.91 -5.61
N ALA A 173 29.43 16.31 -6.38
CA ALA A 173 29.61 15.85 -7.76
C ALA A 173 29.75 14.32 -7.85
N ARG A 174 30.42 13.68 -6.88
CA ARG A 174 30.51 12.21 -6.78
C ARG A 174 29.13 11.58 -6.55
N TYR A 175 28.30 12.16 -5.68
CA TYR A 175 26.93 11.71 -5.45
C TYR A 175 26.03 11.88 -6.68
N GLU A 176 26.16 13.00 -7.40
CA GLU A 176 25.46 13.23 -8.68
C GLU A 176 25.86 12.19 -9.73
N ASN A 177 27.15 11.87 -9.83
CA ASN A 177 27.65 10.81 -10.71
C ASN A 177 27.10 9.43 -10.30
N TYR A 178 27.05 9.14 -9.00
CA TYR A 178 26.48 7.89 -8.49
C TYR A 178 25.01 7.76 -8.87
N MET A 179 24.22 8.80 -8.64
CA MET A 179 22.80 8.83 -9.02
C MET A 179 22.62 8.65 -10.53
N LYS A 180 23.41 9.34 -11.36
CA LYS A 180 23.37 9.14 -12.82
C LYS A 180 23.70 7.69 -13.20
N ALA A 181 24.71 7.08 -12.57
CA ALA A 181 25.11 5.71 -12.81
C ALA A 181 24.03 4.69 -12.38
N LEU A 182 23.45 4.86 -11.19
CA LEU A 182 22.35 4.04 -10.67
C LEU A 182 21.13 4.09 -11.59
N ILE A 183 20.68 5.30 -11.94
CA ILE A 183 19.52 5.49 -12.84
C ILE A 183 19.79 4.84 -14.20
N ARG A 184 20.98 5.03 -14.77
CA ARG A 184 21.35 4.40 -16.04
C ARG A 184 21.36 2.88 -15.93
N TYR A 185 21.99 2.33 -14.89
CA TYR A 185 22.03 0.88 -14.65
C TYR A 185 20.63 0.27 -14.58
N VAL A 186 19.75 0.86 -13.77
CA VAL A 186 18.35 0.39 -13.64
C VAL A 186 17.62 0.49 -14.99
N ALA A 187 17.72 1.64 -15.66
CA ALA A 187 17.01 1.90 -16.91
C ALA A 187 17.45 0.94 -18.03
N THR A 188 18.76 0.80 -18.26
CA THR A 188 19.33 -0.13 -19.24
C THR A 188 18.92 -1.56 -18.93
N THR A 189 19.15 -2.03 -17.70
CA THR A 189 18.81 -3.41 -17.30
C THR A 189 17.32 -3.71 -17.51
N SER A 190 16.45 -2.76 -17.13
CA SER A 190 15.00 -2.93 -17.26
C SER A 190 14.55 -2.98 -18.72
N PHE A 191 15.05 -2.08 -19.55
CA PHE A 191 14.65 -1.99 -20.95
C PHE A 191 15.22 -3.13 -21.79
N ASP A 192 16.45 -3.55 -21.53
CA ASP A 192 17.06 -4.72 -22.16
C ASP A 192 16.33 -6.01 -21.74
N GLY A 193 15.82 -6.06 -20.50
CA GLY A 193 14.92 -7.09 -20.00
C GLY A 193 13.47 -7.01 -20.51
N GLY A 194 13.16 -6.07 -21.40
CA GLY A 194 11.87 -5.96 -22.08
C GLY A 194 10.84 -5.02 -21.45
N ALA A 195 11.11 -4.44 -20.27
CA ALA A 195 10.19 -3.49 -19.64
C ALA A 195 9.96 -2.27 -20.55
N THR A 196 8.74 -1.77 -20.61
CA THR A 196 8.39 -0.59 -21.43
C THR A 196 8.49 0.73 -20.66
N ASN A 197 8.46 0.66 -19.34
CA ASN A 197 8.59 1.80 -18.45
C ASN A 197 9.37 1.43 -17.19
N VAL A 198 9.94 2.45 -16.55
CA VAL A 198 10.52 2.39 -15.20
C VAL A 198 10.07 3.62 -14.43
N ILE A 199 9.56 3.41 -13.21
CA ILE A 199 9.26 4.50 -12.27
C ILE A 199 10.41 4.60 -11.28
N PHE A 200 11.03 5.76 -11.16
CA PHE A 200 11.94 6.08 -10.08
C PHE A 200 11.21 6.89 -9.04
N GLU A 201 11.09 6.35 -7.83
CA GLU A 201 10.56 7.06 -6.68
C GLU A 201 11.71 7.53 -5.80
N VAL A 202 11.69 8.79 -5.39
CA VAL A 202 12.70 9.31 -4.48
C VAL A 202 12.39 8.83 -3.08
N SER A 203 13.15 7.83 -2.63
CA SER A 203 13.10 7.26 -1.29
C SER A 203 11.74 6.70 -0.86
N ASN A 204 11.48 6.74 0.44
CA ASN A 204 10.36 6.21 1.15
C ASN A 204 10.15 7.01 2.45
N GLU A 205 8.92 7.45 2.74
CA GLU A 205 8.45 8.12 3.97
C GLU A 205 9.44 9.14 4.53
N LEU A 206 9.84 10.05 3.66
CA LEU A 206 10.82 11.09 3.92
C LEU A 206 10.43 12.05 5.06
N ASP A 207 9.13 12.18 5.34
CA ASP A 207 8.58 12.94 6.46
C ASP A 207 8.87 12.25 7.81
N ILE A 208 8.82 10.92 7.87
CA ILE A 208 9.03 10.17 9.12
C ILE A 208 10.42 9.59 9.28
N ALA A 209 11.25 9.69 8.24
CA ALA A 209 12.61 9.17 8.21
C ALA A 209 13.43 9.64 9.42
N ASP A 210 14.28 8.74 9.91
CA ASP A 210 15.08 8.94 11.11
C ASP A 210 16.00 10.15 11.00
N SER A 211 16.22 10.74 12.17
CA SER A 211 16.83 12.05 12.34
C SER A 211 18.37 11.98 12.47
N GLU A 212 18.86 10.79 12.77
CA GLU A 212 20.22 10.29 12.62
C GLU A 212 20.11 8.86 12.07
N PRO A 213 21.12 8.37 11.35
CA PRO A 213 21.17 6.96 11.05
C PRO A 213 21.36 6.17 12.35
N GLU A 214 20.28 5.60 12.88
CA GLU A 214 20.28 4.84 14.14
C GLU A 214 21.26 3.65 14.14
N ASN A 215 21.74 3.25 12.95
CA ASN A 215 22.67 2.13 12.77
C ASN A 215 23.96 2.51 12.01
N PHE A 216 24.29 3.80 11.85
CA PHE A 216 25.62 4.14 11.34
C PHE A 216 26.63 4.06 12.47
N ASN A 217 27.24 2.91 12.63
CA ASN A 217 28.50 2.84 13.32
C ASN A 217 29.61 3.02 12.29
N PRO A 218 30.31 4.18 12.22
CA PRO A 218 31.50 4.33 11.37
C PRO A 218 32.60 3.32 11.69
N ASN A 219 32.50 2.64 12.84
CA ASN A 219 33.39 1.59 13.30
C ASN A 219 32.75 0.20 13.23
N ALA A 220 31.58 0.00 12.61
CA ALA A 220 31.04 -1.33 12.37
C ALA A 220 31.86 -1.98 11.25
N PRO A 221 32.56 -3.09 11.52
CA PRO A 221 33.46 -3.73 10.55
C PRO A 221 32.73 -4.55 9.49
N ASP A 222 31.39 -4.53 9.44
CA ASP A 222 30.60 -5.48 8.65
C ASP A 222 29.32 -4.86 8.07
N PRO A 223 29.28 -4.59 6.76
CA PRO A 223 28.06 -4.21 6.02
C PRO A 223 26.91 -5.23 6.05
N SER A 224 27.11 -6.46 6.51
CA SER A 224 26.03 -7.43 6.76
C SER A 224 25.16 -7.08 7.97
N LEU A 225 25.62 -6.17 8.84
CA LEU A 225 24.80 -5.58 9.91
C LEU A 225 23.75 -4.59 9.38
N PHE A 226 23.83 -4.22 8.09
CA PHE A 226 22.78 -3.49 7.37
C PHE A 226 21.67 -4.43 6.92
N SER A 227 21.19 -5.32 7.81
CA SER A 227 20.07 -6.19 7.49
C SER A 227 18.90 -5.31 7.03
N LEU A 228 18.27 -5.72 5.92
CA LEU A 228 16.96 -5.21 5.51
C LEU A 228 16.05 -5.44 6.72
N LYS A 229 15.88 -4.40 7.56
CA LYS A 229 14.89 -4.47 8.63
C LYS A 229 13.56 -4.72 7.94
N PRO A 230 12.69 -5.58 8.51
CA PRO A 230 11.36 -5.84 7.96
C PRO A 230 10.72 -4.52 7.54
N LEU A 231 10.26 -4.47 6.29
CA LEU A 231 9.57 -3.33 5.68
C LEU A 231 8.60 -2.73 6.69
N GLY A 232 9.05 -1.62 7.27
CA GLY A 232 8.41 -0.90 8.33
C GLY A 232 8.92 0.55 8.32
N PRO A 233 8.29 1.43 9.10
CA PRO A 233 8.51 2.88 9.00
C PRO A 233 9.91 3.38 9.45
N TRP A 234 10.88 2.49 9.73
CA TRP A 234 12.11 2.83 10.46
C TRP A 234 13.40 2.36 9.76
N GLY A 235 14.43 3.22 9.70
CA GLY A 235 15.80 2.90 9.28
C GLY A 235 16.24 3.41 7.90
N ARG A 236 16.15 4.72 7.60
CA ARG A 236 16.41 5.27 6.24
C ARG A 236 17.51 6.34 6.20
N TRP A 237 18.30 6.36 5.13
CA TRP A 237 19.65 6.95 5.09
C TRP A 237 19.81 7.94 3.95
N LEU A 238 18.89 8.88 3.93
CA LEU A 238 18.53 9.59 2.72
C LEU A 238 19.55 10.60 2.23
N TRP A 239 20.00 11.39 3.19
CA TRP A 239 20.72 12.64 3.09
C TRP A 239 20.51 13.26 4.47
N TRP A 240 21.31 12.87 5.47
CA TRP A 240 20.96 13.26 6.83
C TRP A 240 21.29 14.74 7.08
N PRO A 241 20.43 15.44 7.82
CA PRO A 241 20.55 16.87 8.06
C PRO A 241 21.71 17.18 9.00
N LYS A 242 22.31 18.36 8.85
CA LYS A 242 23.29 18.87 9.79
C LYS A 242 22.58 19.35 11.06
N ARG A 243 22.63 18.54 12.11
CA ARG A 243 21.90 18.77 13.36
C ARG A 243 22.15 20.14 13.99
N SER A 244 23.35 20.69 13.90
CA SER A 244 23.64 22.03 14.45
C SER A 244 22.87 23.19 13.79
N ARG A 245 22.17 22.98 12.66
CA ARG A 245 21.56 24.06 11.88
C ARG A 245 20.02 24.19 11.94
N TYR A 246 19.29 23.42 12.75
CA TYR A 246 17.82 23.53 12.90
C TYR A 246 17.39 23.97 14.32
N VAL A 247 17.98 25.04 14.87
CA VAL A 247 17.71 25.44 16.27
C VAL A 247 16.21 25.56 16.57
N LEU A 248 15.79 24.98 17.69
CA LEU A 248 14.39 24.77 18.11
C LEU A 248 13.63 26.08 18.39
N ASP A 249 14.34 27.10 18.83
CA ASP A 249 13.84 28.46 19.09
C ASP A 249 13.47 29.24 17.83
N GLN A 250 13.83 28.73 16.64
CA GLN A 250 13.53 29.34 15.36
C GLN A 250 12.21 28.83 14.74
N TRP A 251 11.41 28.04 15.47
CA TRP A 251 10.13 27.53 14.98
C TRP A 251 8.97 27.72 15.97
N PRO A 252 8.43 28.96 16.08
CA PRO A 252 7.39 29.34 17.05
C PRO A 252 6.08 28.52 17.04
N PRO A 253 5.55 28.02 15.89
CA PRO A 253 4.29 27.26 15.88
C PRO A 253 4.37 25.97 16.72
N TYR A 254 5.46 25.21 16.63
CA TYR A 254 5.63 23.99 17.41
C TYR A 254 5.81 24.26 18.91
N GLN A 255 6.43 25.39 19.25
CA GLN A 255 6.58 25.82 20.65
C GLN A 255 5.23 26.15 21.31
N ALA A 256 4.28 26.67 20.54
CA ALA A 256 2.95 27.03 21.04
C ALA A 256 2.05 25.81 21.34
N HIS A 257 2.30 24.66 20.70
CA HIS A 257 1.36 23.53 20.73
C HIS A 257 1.76 22.36 21.63
N LEU A 258 3.04 22.19 22.01
CA LEU A 258 3.48 21.02 22.78
C LEU A 258 4.50 21.28 23.91
N LEU A 259 4.99 22.51 24.11
CA LEU A 259 6.12 22.78 25.03
C LEU A 259 5.72 23.56 26.28
N SER A 260 5.17 22.89 27.30
CA SER A 260 5.27 23.39 28.68
C SER A 260 6.60 23.03 29.35
N ASN A 261 7.37 22.08 28.80
CA ASN A 261 8.61 21.60 29.41
C ASN A 261 9.73 21.59 28.35
N ALA A 262 10.34 22.75 28.15
CA ALA A 262 11.57 22.89 27.38
C ALA A 262 12.73 22.25 28.16
N GLU A 263 12.98 20.94 27.99
CA GLU A 263 14.25 20.29 28.39
C GLU A 263 14.40 18.82 27.94
N ASP A 264 13.47 18.24 27.17
CA ASP A 264 13.60 16.85 26.73
C ASP A 264 14.42 16.71 25.43
N VAL A 265 15.68 16.34 25.58
CA VAL A 265 16.62 15.98 24.51
C VAL A 265 16.23 14.72 23.72
N THR A 266 15.18 13.99 24.12
CA THR A 266 14.65 12.82 23.41
C THR A 266 13.63 13.16 22.32
N MET A 267 13.24 14.44 22.18
CA MET A 267 12.43 14.90 21.06
C MET A 267 13.29 14.98 19.78
N ALA A 268 13.26 13.88 19.00
CA ALA A 268 14.08 13.65 17.81
C ALA A 268 14.08 14.81 16.80
N TYR A 269 15.28 15.15 16.33
CA TYR A 269 15.57 16.34 15.56
C TYR A 269 16.23 15.99 14.22
N PRO A 270 15.68 16.42 13.06
CA PRO A 270 14.49 17.26 12.89
C PRO A 270 13.18 16.49 13.15
N TYR A 271 12.15 17.22 13.56
CA TYR A 271 10.80 16.69 13.79
C TYR A 271 10.22 16.09 12.50
N ARG A 272 9.39 15.05 12.62
CA ARG A 272 8.76 14.37 11.47
C ARG A 272 7.84 15.26 10.64
N ALA A 273 7.39 16.39 11.17
CA ALA A 273 6.55 17.35 10.46
C ALA A 273 7.30 18.62 10.01
N ASP A 274 8.57 18.83 10.38
CA ASP A 274 9.26 20.12 10.17
C ASP A 274 9.48 20.44 8.68
N VAL A 275 8.80 21.48 8.18
CA VAL A 275 8.86 21.93 6.78
C VAL A 275 10.27 22.35 6.34
N ARG A 276 11.18 22.69 7.27
CA ARG A 276 12.58 22.98 6.95
C ARG A 276 13.32 21.76 6.39
N ARG A 277 12.84 20.54 6.68
CA ARG A 277 13.36 19.30 6.07
C ARG A 277 13.27 19.31 4.55
N LEU A 278 12.26 19.97 3.98
CA LEU A 278 12.08 20.03 2.53
C LEU A 278 13.33 20.60 1.85
N SER A 279 13.69 21.83 2.17
CA SER A 279 14.84 22.52 1.55
C SER A 279 16.22 21.93 1.82
N ARG A 280 16.39 21.19 2.93
CA ARG A 280 17.70 20.77 3.44
C ARG A 280 18.00 19.28 3.28
N GLN A 281 16.96 18.47 3.13
CA GLN A 281 17.06 17.02 3.01
C GLN A 281 16.27 16.49 1.81
N VAL A 282 14.99 16.82 1.69
CA VAL A 282 14.10 16.14 0.73
C VAL A 282 14.32 16.66 -0.69
N LEU A 283 14.21 17.97 -0.89
CA LEU A 283 14.30 18.60 -2.20
C LEU A 283 15.69 18.38 -2.79
N PRO A 284 16.83 18.68 -2.14
CA PRO A 284 18.15 18.46 -2.74
C PRO A 284 18.33 17.08 -3.39
N VAL A 285 17.93 16.01 -2.69
CA VAL A 285 17.98 14.63 -3.21
C VAL A 285 17.05 14.46 -4.43
N GLN A 286 15.81 14.93 -4.31
CA GLN A 286 14.85 14.89 -5.41
C GLN A 286 15.39 15.57 -6.68
N LYS A 287 16.23 16.62 -6.56
CA LYS A 287 16.80 17.32 -7.73
C LYS A 287 17.90 16.52 -8.35
N VAL A 288 18.81 15.98 -7.54
CA VAL A 288 19.89 15.12 -8.04
C VAL A 288 19.28 13.95 -8.82
N VAL A 289 18.21 13.32 -8.30
CA VAL A 289 17.51 12.24 -9.00
C VAL A 289 16.82 12.74 -10.27
N SER A 290 16.11 13.88 -10.23
CA SER A 290 15.45 14.46 -11.41
C SER A 290 16.44 14.77 -12.53
N ASP A 291 17.58 15.39 -12.19
CA ASP A 291 18.65 15.73 -13.12
C ASP A 291 19.30 14.47 -13.71
N ALA A 292 19.55 13.44 -12.88
CA ALA A 292 20.07 12.15 -13.31
C ALA A 292 19.13 11.46 -14.31
N ILE A 293 17.83 11.42 -14.04
CA ILE A 293 16.82 10.86 -14.96
C ILE A 293 16.79 11.65 -16.26
N ASN A 294 16.83 12.98 -16.22
CA ASN A 294 16.81 13.80 -17.42
C ASN A 294 18.08 13.58 -18.27
N ALA A 295 19.25 13.46 -17.65
CA ALA A 295 20.49 13.13 -18.35
C ALA A 295 20.39 11.77 -19.05
N VAL A 296 19.89 10.73 -18.37
CA VAL A 296 19.73 9.39 -18.96
C VAL A 296 18.67 9.39 -20.07
N ARG A 297 17.56 10.13 -19.92
CA ARG A 297 16.56 10.30 -20.99
C ARG A 297 17.15 10.91 -22.25
N GLN A 298 17.98 11.95 -22.10
CA GLN A 298 18.69 12.59 -23.22
C GLN A 298 19.65 11.62 -23.89
N ASP A 299 20.49 10.94 -23.10
CA ASP A 299 21.41 9.92 -23.61
C ASP A 299 20.64 8.85 -24.40
N PHE A 300 19.50 8.37 -23.91
CA PHE A 300 18.70 7.33 -24.57
C PHE A 300 18.00 7.83 -25.85
N ALA A 301 17.56 9.08 -25.89
CA ALA A 301 16.97 9.68 -27.08
C ALA A 301 17.99 9.75 -28.23
N ASP A 302 19.25 10.04 -27.92
CA ASP A 302 20.32 10.17 -28.92
C ASP A 302 20.75 8.83 -29.55
N HIS A 303 20.53 7.69 -28.87
CA HIS A 303 20.99 6.38 -29.31
C HIS A 303 19.92 5.52 -30.02
N GLY A 304 18.64 5.93 -30.01
CA GLY A 304 17.51 5.25 -30.69
C GLY A 304 17.11 3.86 -30.15
N LEU A 305 18.00 3.17 -29.43
CA LEU A 305 17.79 1.81 -28.88
C LEU A 305 16.58 1.71 -27.95
N TYR A 306 16.21 2.80 -27.27
CA TYR A 306 15.14 2.83 -26.28
C TYR A 306 13.93 3.65 -26.73
N SER A 307 13.70 3.74 -28.05
CA SER A 307 12.54 4.42 -28.60
C SER A 307 11.23 3.86 -28.05
N GLY A 308 10.33 4.75 -27.62
CA GLY A 308 9.03 4.39 -27.02
C GLY A 308 9.09 3.91 -25.57
N LYS A 309 10.28 3.83 -24.95
CA LYS A 309 10.44 3.51 -23.53
C LYS A 309 10.29 4.76 -22.67
N THR A 310 9.73 4.63 -21.46
CA THR A 310 9.53 5.78 -20.56
C THR A 310 10.24 5.60 -19.22
N LEU A 311 10.95 6.64 -18.80
CA LEU A 311 11.37 6.81 -17.40
C LEU A 311 10.41 7.81 -16.77
N GLU A 312 9.97 7.59 -15.54
CA GLU A 312 9.08 8.49 -14.78
C GLU A 312 9.70 8.82 -13.42
N LEU A 313 9.51 10.05 -12.94
CA LEU A 313 9.89 10.46 -11.59
C LEU A 313 8.66 10.59 -10.69
N ALA A 314 8.68 9.85 -9.59
CA ALA A 314 7.75 9.93 -8.48
C ALA A 314 8.44 10.44 -7.21
N GLY A 315 7.67 11.05 -6.32
CA GLY A 315 8.13 11.49 -5.00
C GLY A 315 7.06 12.37 -4.32
N PRO A 316 7.20 12.65 -3.02
CA PRO A 316 8.30 12.29 -2.12
C PRO A 316 8.04 11.04 -1.26
N ALA A 317 7.03 10.23 -1.59
CA ALA A 317 6.65 9.03 -0.86
C ALA A 317 6.31 9.29 0.63
N PHE A 318 5.66 10.41 0.97
CA PHE A 318 5.37 10.74 2.38
C PHE A 318 4.35 9.78 3.02
N ALA A 319 4.52 9.52 4.32
CA ALA A 319 3.56 8.76 5.12
C ALA A 319 2.32 9.58 5.51
N GLY A 320 2.37 10.90 5.34
CA GLY A 320 1.23 11.79 5.60
C GLY A 320 1.13 12.27 7.05
N LEU A 321 2.19 12.20 7.86
CA LEU A 321 2.10 12.60 9.27
C LEU A 321 1.73 14.07 9.44
N SER A 322 2.14 14.93 8.51
CA SER A 322 1.93 16.37 8.62
C SER A 322 0.44 16.75 8.62
N PHE A 323 -0.41 15.94 7.97
CA PHE A 323 -1.85 16.07 7.99
C PHE A 323 -2.44 15.92 9.41
N THR A 324 -1.84 15.10 10.27
CA THR A 324 -2.27 14.95 11.67
C THR A 324 -1.64 15.98 12.61
N ALA A 325 -0.50 16.57 12.26
CA ALA A 325 0.19 17.54 13.10
C ALA A 325 -0.38 18.98 12.97
N TYR A 326 -0.71 19.43 11.76
CA TYR A 326 -0.99 20.86 11.48
C TYR A 326 -2.47 21.24 11.43
N HIS A 327 -3.38 20.27 11.52
CA HIS A 327 -4.84 20.53 11.44
C HIS A 327 -5.40 21.31 12.64
N LEU A 328 -4.62 21.45 13.72
CA LEU A 328 -5.02 22.17 14.94
C LEU A 328 -4.62 23.66 14.93
N ASP A 329 -3.81 24.10 13.96
CA ASP A 329 -3.41 25.49 13.83
C ASP A 329 -4.59 26.36 13.37
N THR A 330 -4.68 27.60 13.88
CA THR A 330 -5.70 28.57 13.43
C THR A 330 -5.05 29.91 13.06
N PRO A 331 -4.99 30.26 11.76
CA PRO A 331 -5.41 29.46 10.60
C PRO A 331 -4.51 28.22 10.40
N PRO A 332 -4.99 27.15 9.74
CA PRO A 332 -4.20 25.96 9.49
C PRO A 332 -2.88 26.29 8.77
N SER A 333 -1.76 25.82 9.30
CA SER A 333 -0.48 25.88 8.60
C SER A 333 -0.52 24.92 7.40
N PRO A 334 0.06 25.27 6.24
CA PRO A 334 0.12 24.36 5.11
C PRO A 334 0.89 23.08 5.46
N THR A 335 0.44 21.95 4.92
CA THR A 335 1.07 20.65 5.16
C THR A 335 2.45 20.54 4.49
N MET A 336 3.26 19.55 4.87
CA MET A 336 4.54 19.28 4.19
C MET A 336 4.34 18.94 2.71
N GLU A 337 3.25 18.25 2.37
CA GLU A 337 2.85 17.91 1.01
C GLU A 337 2.56 19.18 0.20
N GLU A 338 1.79 20.11 0.74
CA GLU A 338 1.48 21.38 0.09
C GLU A 338 2.75 22.21 -0.13
N GLN A 339 3.63 22.26 0.87
CA GLN A 339 4.90 22.98 0.80
C GLN A 339 5.88 22.34 -0.19
N PHE A 340 5.94 21.01 -0.26
CA PHE A 340 6.74 20.29 -1.25
C PHE A 340 6.29 20.65 -2.68
N LEU A 341 4.98 20.61 -2.94
CA LEU A 341 4.43 20.96 -4.24
C LEU A 341 4.64 22.44 -4.57
N ASP A 342 4.49 23.34 -3.61
CA ASP A 342 4.77 24.76 -3.81
C ASP A 342 6.23 24.97 -4.21
N GLN A 343 7.18 24.43 -3.44
CA GLN A 343 8.60 24.60 -3.72
C GLN A 343 9.03 23.95 -5.05
N THR A 344 8.34 22.89 -5.49
CA THR A 344 8.61 22.20 -6.76
C THR A 344 8.08 22.96 -7.99
N PHE A 345 6.92 23.62 -7.90
CA PHE A 345 6.23 24.14 -9.09
C PHE A 345 5.96 25.64 -9.09
N ASN A 346 6.02 26.30 -7.94
CA ASN A 346 5.83 27.73 -7.83
C ASN A 346 7.14 28.45 -8.20
N PRO A 347 7.22 29.15 -9.35
CA PRO A 347 8.44 29.84 -9.76
C PRO A 347 8.81 30.99 -8.80
N LEU A 348 7.87 31.43 -7.95
CA LEU A 348 8.06 32.47 -6.95
C LEU A 348 8.34 31.92 -5.55
N ALA A 349 8.44 30.61 -5.35
CA ALA A 349 8.81 30.05 -4.06
C ALA A 349 10.25 30.43 -3.72
N VAL A 350 10.42 31.34 -2.73
CA VAL A 350 11.74 31.80 -2.24
C VAL A 350 12.05 31.24 -0.84
N HIS A 351 11.07 30.63 -0.17
CA HIS A 351 11.23 30.19 1.21
C HIS A 351 12.16 28.98 1.31
N TYR A 352 13.23 29.16 2.10
CA TYR A 352 14.31 28.21 2.38
C TYR A 352 15.37 27.98 1.29
N GLY A 353 15.59 28.97 0.41
CA GLY A 353 16.93 29.21 -0.13
C GLY A 353 17.25 28.71 -1.54
N SER A 354 16.33 28.04 -2.24
CA SER A 354 16.47 27.81 -3.69
C SER A 354 15.17 27.39 -4.36
N GLN A 355 14.95 27.87 -5.59
CA GLN A 355 13.94 27.32 -6.51
C GLN A 355 14.28 25.86 -6.80
N PHE A 356 13.26 25.01 -6.75
CA PHE A 356 13.39 23.60 -7.04
C PHE A 356 12.73 23.28 -8.39
N ASN A 357 13.36 23.71 -9.50
CA ASN A 357 12.89 23.39 -10.85
C ASN A 357 13.21 21.93 -11.20
N ALA A 358 12.60 20.98 -10.49
CA ALA A 358 12.69 19.56 -10.80
C ALA A 358 11.42 19.11 -11.51
N LYS A 359 11.59 18.27 -12.53
CA LYS A 359 10.45 17.61 -13.16
C LYS A 359 9.90 16.57 -12.18
N LEU A 360 8.58 16.51 -12.01
CA LEU A 360 7.88 15.48 -11.24
C LEU A 360 6.71 14.97 -12.10
N ASP A 361 6.71 13.66 -12.40
CA ASP A 361 5.66 13.03 -13.21
C ASP A 361 4.50 12.57 -12.30
N ARG A 362 4.80 12.16 -11.07
CA ARG A 362 3.81 11.70 -10.07
C ARG A 362 4.10 12.24 -8.67
N PHE A 363 3.06 12.69 -7.98
CA PHE A 363 3.12 12.93 -6.55
C PHE A 363 2.81 11.62 -5.83
N SER A 364 3.77 11.08 -5.09
CA SER A 364 3.63 9.82 -4.37
C SER A 364 3.51 10.00 -2.86
N PHE A 365 2.64 9.20 -2.26
CA PHE A 365 2.36 9.17 -0.82
C PHE A 365 1.85 7.79 -0.40
N HIS A 366 1.81 7.54 0.90
CA HIS A 366 1.33 6.28 1.45
C HIS A 366 -0.02 6.46 2.12
N PHE A 367 -0.78 5.38 2.20
CA PHE A 367 -2.03 5.39 2.94
C PHE A 367 -2.33 4.03 3.58
N TYR A 368 -2.60 4.07 4.88
CA TYR A 368 -3.08 2.92 5.65
C TYR A 368 -4.36 3.32 6.38
N GLY A 369 -5.27 2.36 6.60
CA GLY A 369 -6.46 2.59 7.40
C GLY A 369 -6.11 2.98 8.85
N SER A 370 -6.97 3.80 9.47
CA SER A 370 -6.75 4.33 10.82
C SER A 370 -7.35 3.42 11.89
N THR A 371 -6.55 3.08 12.92
CA THR A 371 -6.99 2.39 14.14
C THR A 371 -7.84 3.26 15.07
N GLY A 372 -8.00 4.56 14.76
CA GLY A 372 -8.80 5.50 15.56
C GLY A 372 -10.32 5.34 15.45
N GLY A 373 -10.81 4.54 14.49
CA GLY A 373 -12.22 4.14 14.35
C GLY A 373 -13.20 5.22 13.85
N ALA A 374 -14.31 4.76 13.28
CA ALA A 374 -15.53 5.46 12.82
C ALA A 374 -15.46 6.40 11.59
N ALA A 375 -14.33 7.02 11.24
CA ALA A 375 -14.31 8.03 10.17
C ALA A 375 -14.21 7.48 8.72
N GLY A 376 -14.20 6.15 8.53
CA GLY A 376 -14.07 5.52 7.20
C GLY A 376 -12.84 6.02 6.44
N PHE A 377 -13.06 6.67 5.29
CA PHE A 377 -12.01 7.22 4.43
C PHE A 377 -11.84 8.74 4.54
N ALA A 378 -12.39 9.40 5.56
CA ALA A 378 -12.32 10.87 5.68
C ALA A 378 -10.90 11.44 5.64
N GLU A 379 -9.92 10.74 6.24
CA GLU A 379 -8.52 11.16 6.19
C GLU A 379 -7.92 11.02 4.79
N PHE A 380 -8.22 9.93 4.11
CA PHE A 380 -7.83 9.74 2.71
C PHE A 380 -8.40 10.84 1.81
N ASP A 381 -9.70 11.12 1.96
CA ASP A 381 -10.40 12.19 1.25
C ASP A 381 -9.71 13.53 1.47
N ARG A 382 -9.40 13.85 2.73
CA ARG A 382 -8.72 15.09 3.09
C ARG A 382 -7.33 15.20 2.47
N ILE A 383 -6.53 14.14 2.51
CA ILE A 383 -5.19 14.12 1.91
C ILE A 383 -5.31 14.40 0.41
N VAL A 384 -6.14 13.63 -0.29
CA VAL A 384 -6.26 13.71 -1.74
C VAL A 384 -6.86 15.04 -2.19
N ASP A 385 -7.90 15.53 -1.50
CA ASP A 385 -8.55 16.79 -1.87
C ASP A 385 -7.62 17.99 -1.65
N THR A 386 -6.82 17.98 -0.57
CA THR A 386 -5.82 19.01 -0.28
C THR A 386 -4.73 19.04 -1.36
N VAL A 387 -4.15 17.88 -1.67
CA VAL A 387 -3.09 17.76 -2.68
C VAL A 387 -3.62 18.15 -4.07
N ASN A 388 -4.80 17.68 -4.47
CA ASN A 388 -5.40 18.03 -5.75
C ASN A 388 -5.72 19.52 -5.86
N ALA A 389 -6.27 20.14 -4.81
CA ALA A 389 -6.53 21.58 -4.78
C ALA A 389 -5.21 22.37 -4.94
N LYS A 390 -4.14 21.93 -4.28
CA LYS A 390 -2.81 22.54 -4.42
C LYS A 390 -2.27 22.41 -5.85
N LEU A 391 -2.30 21.21 -6.44
CA LEU A 391 -1.86 20.97 -7.82
C LEU A 391 -2.68 21.80 -8.82
N GLN A 392 -3.99 21.90 -8.65
CA GLN A 392 -4.86 22.70 -9.50
C GLN A 392 -4.51 24.20 -9.42
N SER A 393 -4.32 24.72 -8.21
CA SER A 393 -3.92 26.11 -7.98
C SER A 393 -2.55 26.42 -8.61
N LEU A 394 -1.57 25.53 -8.45
CA LEU A 394 -0.25 25.68 -9.06
C LEU A 394 -0.35 25.65 -10.60
N LYS A 395 -1.14 24.75 -11.18
CA LYS A 395 -1.36 24.66 -12.64
C LYS A 395 -2.04 25.89 -13.22
N GLN A 396 -2.97 26.51 -12.47
CA GLN A 396 -3.60 27.78 -12.88
C GLN A 396 -2.60 28.93 -12.92
N ASN A 397 -1.64 28.96 -11.99
CA ASN A 397 -0.61 30.00 -11.89
C ASN A 397 0.66 29.71 -12.71
N ASN A 398 0.84 28.47 -13.15
CA ASN A 398 1.96 28.03 -13.97
C ASN A 398 1.46 27.11 -15.09
N ALA A 399 1.08 27.69 -16.24
CA ALA A 399 0.55 26.93 -17.38
C ALA A 399 1.52 25.87 -17.92
N ALA A 400 2.84 26.05 -17.72
CA ALA A 400 3.87 25.11 -18.15
C ALA A 400 4.06 23.91 -17.20
N MET A 401 3.44 23.92 -16.02
CA MET A 401 3.49 22.81 -15.07
C MET A 401 2.93 21.52 -15.72
N PRO A 402 3.60 20.36 -15.61
CA PRO A 402 3.04 19.11 -16.13
C PRO A 402 1.77 18.70 -15.38
N ASP A 403 0.99 17.81 -15.99
CA ASP A 403 -0.17 17.19 -15.34
C ASP A 403 0.31 16.09 -14.39
N VAL A 404 0.57 16.48 -13.14
CA VAL A 404 1.09 15.59 -12.08
C VAL A 404 -0.01 14.66 -11.61
N LYS A 405 0.26 13.36 -11.65
CA LYS A 405 -0.70 12.34 -11.20
C LYS A 405 -0.46 11.91 -9.76
N LEU A 406 -1.53 11.60 -9.04
CA LEU A 406 -1.44 11.02 -7.70
C LEU A 406 -1.11 9.53 -7.77
N PHE A 407 -0.17 9.09 -6.95
CA PHE A 407 0.30 7.72 -6.85
C PHE A 407 0.37 7.28 -5.39
N ILE A 408 -0.34 6.21 -5.03
CA ILE A 408 -0.23 5.63 -3.69
C ILE A 408 0.83 4.52 -3.72
N SER A 409 2.07 4.87 -3.44
CA SER A 409 3.22 3.96 -3.62
C SER A 409 3.38 2.91 -2.53
N GLU A 410 2.66 3.05 -1.42
CA GLU A 410 2.39 1.98 -0.46
C GLU A 410 0.98 2.13 0.13
N TRP A 411 0.24 1.04 0.21
CA TRP A 411 -1.00 0.99 0.97
C TRP A 411 -1.35 -0.41 1.48
N GLY A 412 -2.19 -0.44 2.50
CA GLY A 412 -2.80 -1.65 3.04
C GLY A 412 -3.86 -1.31 4.09
N PRO A 413 -4.65 -2.31 4.56
CA PRO A 413 -5.68 -2.07 5.56
C PRO A 413 -5.15 -1.42 6.83
N THR A 414 -3.99 -1.86 7.32
CA THR A 414 -3.31 -1.25 8.45
C THR A 414 -1.82 -1.55 8.40
N PHE A 415 -1.00 -0.64 8.94
CA PHE A 415 0.42 -0.90 9.22
C PHE A 415 0.61 -1.60 10.58
N ASP A 416 -0.43 -1.68 11.41
CA ASP A 416 -0.38 -2.32 12.73
C ASP A 416 -0.46 -3.85 12.62
N GLU A 417 0.70 -4.49 12.72
CA GLU A 417 0.89 -5.94 12.65
C GLU A 417 0.34 -6.70 13.88
N THR A 418 -0.13 -6.00 14.93
CA THR A 418 -0.67 -6.64 16.13
C THR A 418 -2.16 -7.03 15.99
N THR A 419 -2.81 -6.56 14.93
CA THR A 419 -4.23 -6.82 14.66
C THR A 419 -4.43 -7.97 13.66
N ASP A 420 -5.63 -8.55 13.62
CA ASP A 420 -5.98 -9.59 12.65
C ASP A 420 -6.38 -9.03 11.26
N ILE A 421 -6.43 -7.70 11.10
CA ILE A 421 -7.06 -7.06 9.94
C ILE A 421 -6.39 -7.50 8.63
N ASN A 422 -5.05 -7.54 8.59
CA ASN A 422 -4.31 -7.90 7.38
C ASN A 422 -4.41 -9.39 7.01
N VAL A 423 -4.88 -10.25 7.92
CA VAL A 423 -4.95 -11.71 7.77
C VAL A 423 -6.36 -12.28 7.78
N SER A 424 -7.37 -11.45 8.05
CA SER A 424 -8.77 -11.86 8.10
C SER A 424 -9.61 -11.18 7.01
N HIS A 425 -10.87 -11.62 6.89
CA HIS A 425 -11.84 -11.08 5.94
C HIS A 425 -12.09 -9.57 6.13
N LYS A 426 -11.80 -9.02 7.32
CA LYS A 426 -11.87 -7.57 7.62
C LYS A 426 -11.02 -6.74 6.67
N GLY A 427 -9.77 -7.14 6.45
CA GLY A 427 -8.86 -6.45 5.53
C GLY A 427 -9.32 -6.51 4.08
N ALA A 428 -9.93 -7.63 3.66
CA ALA A 428 -10.51 -7.74 2.32
C ALA A 428 -11.74 -6.85 2.14
N ALA A 429 -12.65 -6.80 3.13
CA ALA A 429 -13.79 -5.89 3.11
C ALA A 429 -13.35 -4.42 3.02
N TRP A 430 -12.39 -4.02 3.85
CA TRP A 430 -11.79 -2.69 3.80
C TRP A 430 -11.14 -2.39 2.45
N ALA A 431 -10.33 -3.32 1.93
CA ALA A 431 -9.62 -3.12 0.67
C ALA A 431 -10.59 -3.01 -0.52
N ALA A 432 -11.68 -3.76 -0.52
CA ALA A 432 -12.72 -3.65 -1.54
C ALA A 432 -13.38 -2.27 -1.52
N ALA A 433 -13.68 -1.73 -0.34
CA ALA A 433 -14.22 -0.39 -0.18
C ALA A 433 -13.19 0.71 -0.54
N PHE A 434 -11.94 0.55 -0.12
CA PHE A 434 -10.85 1.49 -0.39
C PHE A 434 -10.53 1.60 -1.88
N LEU A 435 -10.48 0.49 -2.61
CA LEU A 435 -10.19 0.50 -4.04
C LEU A 435 -11.21 1.31 -4.84
N ARG A 436 -12.50 1.23 -4.47
CA ARG A 436 -13.55 2.07 -5.05
C ARG A 436 -13.36 3.54 -4.70
N GLU A 437 -12.98 3.83 -3.47
CA GLU A 437 -12.74 5.19 -3.00
C GLU A 437 -11.54 5.83 -3.71
N ALA A 438 -10.41 5.12 -3.79
CA ALA A 438 -9.23 5.55 -4.53
C ALA A 438 -9.51 5.76 -6.04
N LEU A 439 -10.35 4.91 -6.64
CA LEU A 439 -10.82 5.10 -8.02
C LEU A 439 -11.63 6.40 -8.17
N ARG A 440 -12.61 6.63 -7.28
CA ARG A 440 -13.43 7.86 -7.23
C ARG A 440 -12.56 9.11 -7.07
N LYS A 441 -11.51 9.02 -6.27
CA LYS A 441 -10.51 10.06 -6.03
C LYS A 441 -9.46 10.20 -7.13
N LYS A 442 -9.59 9.43 -8.23
CA LYS A 442 -8.74 9.49 -9.42
C LYS A 442 -7.27 9.25 -9.12
N ILE A 443 -6.98 8.37 -8.17
CA ILE A 443 -5.63 7.86 -7.97
C ILE A 443 -5.20 7.12 -9.23
N SER A 444 -4.05 7.49 -9.78
CA SER A 444 -3.64 7.00 -11.10
C SER A 444 -2.98 5.62 -11.06
N LEU A 445 -2.32 5.30 -9.95
CA LEU A 445 -1.57 4.09 -9.70
C LEU A 445 -1.56 3.80 -8.20
N GLY A 446 -1.38 2.54 -7.84
CA GLY A 446 -1.10 2.15 -6.46
C GLY A 446 -0.20 0.93 -6.36
N SER A 447 0.39 0.73 -5.19
CA SER A 447 1.17 -0.46 -4.86
C SER A 447 0.76 -0.96 -3.49
N TYR A 448 0.20 -2.17 -3.44
CA TYR A 448 -0.05 -2.84 -2.17
C TYR A 448 1.29 -3.13 -1.47
N LEU A 449 1.32 -3.11 -0.13
CA LEU A 449 2.60 -3.07 0.59
C LEU A 449 3.59 -4.15 0.14
N ILE A 450 3.35 -5.45 0.35
CA ILE A 450 4.36 -6.49 0.02
C ILE A 450 3.74 -7.74 -0.60
N ILE A 451 4.52 -8.48 -1.40
CA ILE A 451 4.08 -9.76 -1.99
C ILE A 451 4.00 -10.86 -0.94
N SER A 452 5.00 -11.00 -0.07
CA SER A 452 5.02 -12.01 1.00
C SER A 452 5.50 -11.37 2.29
N ASP A 453 4.99 -11.86 3.42
CA ASP A 453 5.59 -11.57 4.73
C ASP A 453 6.88 -12.37 4.94
N GLY A 454 7.55 -12.13 6.07
CA GLY A 454 8.69 -12.97 6.47
C GLY A 454 10.06 -12.45 6.03
N GLN A 455 10.31 -11.14 6.11
CA GLN A 455 11.65 -10.62 5.90
C GLN A 455 12.62 -11.14 6.96
N GLY A 456 13.40 -12.19 6.61
CA GLY A 456 14.58 -12.62 7.35
C GLY A 456 14.35 -13.31 8.71
N GLY A 457 13.14 -13.74 9.09
CA GLY A 457 12.91 -14.46 10.35
C GLY A 457 11.53 -15.10 10.49
N GLY A 458 11.43 -16.17 11.29
CA GLY A 458 10.21 -16.96 11.46
C GLY A 458 9.13 -16.30 12.33
N GLY A 459 7.86 -16.58 12.02
CA GLY A 459 6.65 -16.39 12.85
C GLY A 459 6.20 -14.95 13.20
N ALA A 460 7.10 -13.97 13.29
CA ALA A 460 6.80 -12.63 13.81
C ALA A 460 6.04 -11.71 12.85
N PHE A 461 5.90 -12.09 11.58
CA PHE A 461 5.42 -11.20 10.50
C PHE A 461 4.01 -11.52 10.01
N TYR A 462 3.29 -12.37 10.73
CA TYR A 462 1.95 -12.82 10.38
C TYR A 462 0.98 -11.66 10.10
N GLY A 463 1.04 -10.57 10.89
CA GLY A 463 0.18 -9.40 10.74
C GLY A 463 0.58 -8.40 9.64
N GLN A 464 1.64 -8.65 8.87
CA GLN A 464 2.05 -7.74 7.79
C GLN A 464 1.01 -7.64 6.67
N ALA A 465 0.86 -6.45 6.09
CA ALA A 465 0.04 -6.22 4.90
C ALA A 465 0.70 -6.83 3.65
N SER A 466 0.67 -8.16 3.55
CA SER A 466 1.22 -8.95 2.45
C SER A 466 0.13 -9.66 1.64
N LEU A 467 0.47 -10.09 0.43
CA LEU A 467 -0.43 -10.95 -0.37
C LEU A 467 -0.34 -12.41 0.10
N LEU A 468 0.85 -12.86 0.48
CA LEU A 468 1.13 -14.21 0.93
C LEU A 468 1.64 -14.21 2.38
N HIS A 469 1.23 -15.24 3.12
CA HIS A 469 1.82 -15.61 4.38
C HIS A 469 2.77 -16.80 4.20
N LYS A 470 4.01 -16.65 4.65
CA LYS A 470 5.02 -17.70 4.74
C LYS A 470 4.86 -18.47 6.04
N HIS A 471 4.48 -19.74 5.92
CA HIS A 471 4.37 -20.68 7.02
C HIS A 471 5.58 -21.62 7.06
N ASP A 472 6.40 -21.49 8.11
CA ASP A 472 7.55 -22.36 8.32
C ASP A 472 7.11 -23.76 8.77
N ASN A 473 7.44 -24.77 7.97
CA ASN A 473 7.08 -26.17 8.24
C ASN A 473 8.00 -26.85 9.28
N GLY A 474 8.93 -26.09 9.89
CA GLY A 474 9.89 -26.60 10.85
C GLY A 474 11.10 -27.28 10.21
N LYS A 475 11.74 -28.19 10.95
CA LYS A 475 12.92 -28.94 10.51
C LYS A 475 12.60 -30.44 10.41
N ASP A 476 13.26 -31.13 9.48
CA ASP A 476 13.21 -32.58 9.38
C ASP A 476 13.99 -33.27 10.54
N ALA A 477 13.99 -34.60 10.56
CA ALA A 477 14.67 -35.38 11.60
C ALA A 477 16.20 -35.19 11.62
N ASN A 478 16.80 -34.61 10.56
CA ASN A 478 18.22 -34.31 10.44
C ASN A 478 18.54 -32.85 10.74
N GLY A 479 17.55 -32.04 11.12
CA GLY A 479 17.71 -30.61 11.41
C GLY A 479 17.71 -29.70 10.17
N GLN A 480 17.37 -30.22 8.99
CA GLN A 480 17.23 -29.43 7.76
C GLN A 480 15.88 -28.74 7.71
N ASP A 481 15.83 -27.48 7.29
CA ASP A 481 14.56 -26.75 7.17
C ASP A 481 13.67 -27.39 6.12
N LEU A 482 12.42 -27.68 6.50
CA LEU A 482 11.40 -28.12 5.57
C LEU A 482 10.97 -26.92 4.70
N PRO A 483 10.70 -27.12 3.40
CA PRO A 483 10.25 -26.03 2.52
C PRO A 483 9.05 -25.30 3.12
N ALA A 484 9.08 -23.97 3.19
CA ALA A 484 7.96 -23.18 3.69
C ALA A 484 6.73 -23.32 2.79
N THR A 485 5.55 -23.24 3.38
CA THR A 485 4.27 -23.19 2.65
C THR A 485 3.79 -21.75 2.56
N TYR A 486 3.31 -21.32 1.39
CA TYR A 486 2.75 -19.98 1.21
C TYR A 486 1.24 -20.05 1.08
N TYR A 487 0.54 -19.26 1.89
CA TYR A 487 -0.92 -19.17 1.86
C TYR A 487 -1.37 -17.77 1.45
N PRO A 488 -2.38 -17.61 0.58
CA PRO A 488 -2.90 -16.30 0.26
C PRO A 488 -3.59 -15.69 1.48
N LYS A 489 -3.31 -14.41 1.73
CA LYS A 489 -4.10 -13.59 2.65
C LYS A 489 -5.41 -13.16 1.96
N PRO A 490 -6.48 -12.84 2.71
CA PRO A 490 -7.78 -12.49 2.14
C PRO A 490 -7.74 -11.35 1.10
N VAL A 491 -6.82 -10.40 1.23
CA VAL A 491 -6.65 -9.32 0.24
C VAL A 491 -6.12 -9.85 -1.11
N ALA A 492 -5.26 -10.87 -1.12
CA ALA A 492 -4.81 -11.48 -2.37
C ALA A 492 -5.97 -12.19 -3.09
N ASN A 493 -6.84 -12.85 -2.33
CA ASN A 493 -8.07 -13.46 -2.85
C ASN A 493 -9.02 -12.39 -3.46
N LEU A 494 -9.12 -11.21 -2.83
CA LEU A 494 -9.86 -10.08 -3.39
C LEU A 494 -9.27 -9.60 -4.72
N PHE A 495 -7.94 -9.45 -4.80
CA PHE A 495 -7.28 -9.04 -6.04
C PHE A 495 -7.46 -10.09 -7.14
N ALA A 496 -7.47 -11.37 -6.78
CA ALA A 496 -7.82 -12.44 -7.71
C ALA A 496 -9.27 -12.36 -8.20
N MET A 497 -10.23 -12.00 -7.33
CA MET A 497 -11.61 -11.72 -7.75
C MET A 497 -11.66 -10.57 -8.77
N TYR A 498 -11.03 -9.43 -8.50
CA TYR A 498 -10.98 -8.32 -9.46
C TYR A 498 -10.29 -8.69 -10.77
N ASN A 499 -9.21 -9.48 -10.71
CA ASN A 499 -8.50 -9.92 -11.91
C ASN A 499 -9.38 -10.79 -12.83
N LYS A 500 -10.29 -11.59 -12.26
CA LYS A 500 -11.29 -12.38 -13.01
C LYS A 500 -12.40 -11.55 -13.66
N MET A 501 -12.61 -10.31 -13.21
CA MET A 501 -13.59 -9.41 -13.82
C MET A 501 -13.08 -8.90 -15.17
N SER A 502 -14.02 -8.68 -16.10
CA SER A 502 -13.78 -8.16 -17.44
C SER A 502 -14.89 -7.18 -17.86
N GLY A 503 -14.66 -6.46 -18.95
CA GLY A 503 -15.65 -5.58 -19.55
C GLY A 503 -15.67 -4.17 -18.95
N GLN A 504 -16.78 -3.48 -19.22
CA GLN A 504 -16.96 -2.06 -18.93
C GLN A 504 -17.83 -1.86 -17.70
N ARG A 505 -17.52 -0.86 -16.88
CA ARG A 505 -18.26 -0.59 -15.64
C ARG A 505 -19.71 -0.17 -15.92
N ARG A 506 -20.60 -0.68 -15.08
CA ARG A 506 -22.05 -0.49 -15.19
C ARG A 506 -22.64 0.12 -13.93
N GLN A 507 -23.75 0.83 -14.11
CA GLN A 507 -24.50 1.38 -13.01
C GLN A 507 -25.08 0.24 -12.16
N ALA A 508 -24.86 0.35 -10.85
CA ALA A 508 -25.43 -0.51 -9.83
C ALA A 508 -26.09 0.36 -8.76
N THR A 509 -27.36 0.11 -8.48
CA THR A 509 -28.15 0.84 -7.50
C THR A 509 -28.34 -0.01 -6.25
N LEU A 510 -28.00 0.53 -5.08
CA LEU A 510 -28.22 -0.10 -3.78
C LEU A 510 -29.43 0.57 -3.09
N SER A 511 -30.35 -0.22 -2.53
CA SER A 511 -31.52 0.26 -1.79
C SER A 511 -31.79 -0.60 -0.54
N PRO A 512 -31.75 -0.03 0.69
CA PRO A 512 -31.37 1.34 0.98
C PRO A 512 -29.88 1.57 0.67
N GLY A 513 -29.56 2.68 0.02
CA GLY A 513 -28.18 3.10 -0.22
C GLY A 513 -27.70 4.12 0.82
N GLY A 514 -26.41 4.47 0.77
CA GLY A 514 -25.82 5.48 1.66
C GLY A 514 -25.67 4.97 3.09
N SER A 515 -25.94 5.81 4.10
CA SER A 515 -25.77 5.44 5.52
C SER A 515 -26.76 4.38 6.03
N GLY A 516 -27.70 3.92 5.19
CA GLY A 516 -28.67 2.88 5.54
C GLY A 516 -28.16 1.45 5.33
N SER A 517 -26.96 1.26 4.77
CA SER A 517 -26.34 -0.04 4.53
C SER A 517 -24.82 0.10 4.48
N ASN A 518 -24.08 -0.90 4.98
CA ASN A 518 -22.63 -0.98 4.83
C ASN A 518 -22.21 -1.71 3.54
N LEU A 519 -23.19 -2.13 2.73
CA LEU A 519 -22.93 -2.77 1.45
C LEU A 519 -22.42 -1.76 0.42
N GLY A 520 -21.50 -2.22 -0.40
CA GLY A 520 -21.10 -1.54 -1.62
C GLY A 520 -20.94 -2.54 -2.76
N THR A 521 -20.88 -2.01 -3.98
CA THR A 521 -20.81 -2.84 -5.18
C THR A 521 -19.98 -2.21 -6.28
N PHE A 522 -19.36 -3.08 -7.08
CA PHE A 522 -18.66 -2.72 -8.31
C PHE A 522 -19.08 -3.72 -9.41
N ALA A 523 -19.77 -3.26 -10.44
CA ALA A 523 -20.33 -4.11 -11.48
C ALA A 523 -19.76 -3.79 -12.86
N THR A 524 -19.54 -4.82 -13.66
CA THR A 524 -19.03 -4.71 -15.04
C THR A 524 -19.80 -5.62 -15.97
N TRP A 525 -19.86 -5.23 -17.25
CA TRP A 525 -20.43 -6.03 -18.33
C TRP A 525 -19.44 -6.12 -19.48
N ASP A 526 -19.05 -7.35 -19.79
CA ASP A 526 -18.25 -7.71 -20.96
C ASP A 526 -19.19 -8.11 -22.10
N ALA A 527 -19.44 -7.17 -23.01
CA ALA A 527 -20.32 -7.40 -24.15
C ALA A 527 -19.77 -8.45 -25.15
N ALA A 528 -18.45 -8.61 -25.24
CA ALA A 528 -17.84 -9.57 -26.17
C ALA A 528 -18.03 -11.01 -25.67
N SER A 529 -17.84 -11.22 -24.38
CA SER A 529 -17.99 -12.54 -23.74
C SER A 529 -19.41 -12.79 -23.21
N SER A 530 -20.27 -11.77 -23.21
CA SER A 530 -21.58 -11.77 -22.55
C SER A 530 -21.51 -12.18 -21.08
N ILE A 531 -20.53 -11.64 -20.34
CA ILE A 531 -20.32 -11.93 -18.92
C ILE A 531 -20.63 -10.68 -18.09
N ALA A 532 -21.49 -10.84 -17.08
CA ALA A 532 -21.70 -9.83 -16.04
C ALA A 532 -20.89 -10.21 -14.80
N ASN A 533 -20.11 -9.27 -14.27
CA ASN A 533 -19.37 -9.47 -13.01
C ASN A 533 -19.88 -8.46 -11.98
N ILE A 534 -20.26 -8.94 -10.79
CA ILE A 534 -20.79 -8.12 -9.71
C ILE A 534 -20.00 -8.42 -8.44
N MET A 535 -19.14 -7.48 -8.06
CA MET A 535 -18.50 -7.47 -6.75
C MET A 535 -19.46 -6.84 -5.74
N VAL A 536 -19.63 -7.48 -4.59
CA VAL A 536 -20.38 -6.96 -3.44
C VAL A 536 -19.47 -7.07 -2.23
N TYR A 537 -19.35 -6.00 -1.45
CA TYR A 537 -18.62 -6.00 -0.19
C TYR A 537 -19.50 -5.41 0.90
N ASN A 538 -19.29 -5.82 2.14
CA ASN A 538 -19.88 -5.20 3.31
C ASN A 538 -18.74 -4.71 4.20
N TYR A 539 -18.67 -3.40 4.41
CA TYR A 539 -17.61 -2.74 5.15
C TYR A 539 -18.17 -1.75 6.16
N ASP A 540 -18.01 -2.07 7.44
CA ASP A 540 -18.23 -1.15 8.56
C ASP A 540 -16.87 -0.73 9.16
N PRO A 541 -16.48 0.56 9.09
CA PRO A 541 -15.23 1.04 9.69
C PRO A 541 -15.13 0.76 11.19
N SER A 542 -16.27 0.77 11.89
CA SER A 542 -16.38 0.51 13.33
C SER A 542 -16.03 -0.95 13.65
N SER A 543 -16.42 -1.88 12.77
CA SER A 543 -16.12 -3.30 12.94
C SER A 543 -14.75 -3.73 12.46
N VAL A 544 -14.17 -3.00 11.51
CA VAL A 544 -12.79 -3.25 11.08
C VAL A 544 -11.78 -2.67 12.07
N PHE A 545 -11.96 -1.43 12.53
CA PHE A 545 -10.95 -0.70 13.33
C PHE A 545 -11.37 -0.35 14.76
N GLY A 546 -12.63 -0.61 15.15
CA GLY A 546 -13.10 -0.30 16.51
C GLY A 546 -12.63 -1.30 17.56
N SER A 547 -12.97 -1.03 18.83
CA SER A 547 -12.68 -1.94 19.95
C SER A 547 -13.41 -3.27 19.78
N THR A 548 -12.90 -4.34 20.43
CA THR A 548 -13.36 -5.74 20.39
C THR A 548 -14.83 -6.00 20.79
N THR A 549 -15.63 -4.95 20.99
CA THR A 549 -17.04 -4.97 21.37
C THR A 549 -18.00 -4.74 20.20
N SER A 550 -17.52 -4.34 19.01
CA SER A 550 -18.41 -4.19 17.86
C SER A 550 -18.79 -5.58 17.31
N THR A 551 -20.08 -5.84 17.16
CA THR A 551 -20.58 -7.06 16.53
C THR A 551 -20.76 -6.82 15.03
N GLU A 552 -20.15 -7.66 14.21
CA GLU A 552 -20.40 -7.66 12.76
C GLU A 552 -21.89 -7.92 12.49
N THR A 553 -22.51 -7.01 11.73
CA THR A 553 -23.94 -7.12 11.39
C THR A 553 -24.06 -7.75 10.01
N ALA A 554 -24.77 -8.89 9.94
CA ALA A 554 -25.09 -9.51 8.66
C ALA A 554 -26.15 -8.68 7.94
N GLU A 555 -25.93 -8.37 6.67
CA GLU A 555 -26.92 -7.71 5.81
C GLU A 555 -27.43 -8.69 4.75
N GLY A 556 -28.76 -8.75 4.59
CA GLY A 556 -29.38 -9.56 3.54
C GLY A 556 -29.23 -8.94 2.16
N ILE A 557 -28.86 -9.76 1.17
CA ILE A 557 -28.59 -9.34 -0.20
C ILE A 557 -29.67 -9.91 -1.14
N SER A 558 -30.28 -9.02 -1.90
CA SER A 558 -31.02 -9.33 -3.13
C SER A 558 -30.31 -8.71 -4.32
N LEU A 559 -29.84 -9.53 -5.28
CA LEU A 559 -29.15 -9.07 -6.48
C LEU A 559 -30.03 -9.28 -7.71
N GLU A 560 -30.29 -8.20 -8.45
CA GLU A 560 -30.93 -8.19 -9.75
C GLU A 560 -29.93 -7.74 -10.82
N VAL A 561 -29.83 -8.47 -11.93
CA VAL A 561 -29.04 -8.10 -13.10
C VAL A 561 -29.97 -7.99 -14.30
N ASP A 562 -30.12 -6.76 -14.79
CA ASP A 562 -31.05 -6.38 -15.83
C ASP A 562 -30.41 -6.36 -17.22
N ASN A 563 -31.28 -6.53 -18.23
CA ASN A 563 -30.98 -6.40 -19.65
C ASN A 563 -29.93 -7.40 -20.16
N LEU A 564 -29.89 -8.60 -19.57
CA LEU A 564 -29.06 -9.68 -20.07
C LEU A 564 -29.57 -10.12 -21.46
N PRO A 565 -28.70 -10.33 -22.46
CA PRO A 565 -29.07 -10.68 -23.82
C PRO A 565 -29.40 -12.18 -23.97
N PHE A 566 -30.01 -12.78 -22.95
CA PHE A 566 -30.32 -14.20 -22.89
C PHE A 566 -31.81 -14.43 -23.07
N SER A 567 -32.17 -15.52 -23.73
CA SER A 567 -33.58 -15.89 -23.94
C SER A 567 -34.28 -16.19 -22.61
N ASP A 568 -35.57 -15.88 -22.55
CA ASP A 568 -36.39 -16.24 -21.40
C ASP A 568 -36.41 -17.74 -21.16
N ASN A 569 -36.40 -18.12 -19.89
CA ASN A 569 -36.27 -19.49 -19.39
C ASN A 569 -34.91 -20.16 -19.66
N SER A 570 -33.91 -19.45 -20.21
CA SER A 570 -32.55 -19.98 -20.28
C SER A 570 -31.93 -20.08 -18.88
N VAL A 571 -31.14 -21.13 -18.65
CA VAL A 571 -30.41 -21.32 -17.40
C VAL A 571 -28.99 -20.81 -17.56
N VAL A 572 -28.60 -19.89 -16.69
CA VAL A 572 -27.22 -19.39 -16.59
C VAL A 572 -26.48 -20.08 -15.45
N THR A 573 -25.17 -20.27 -15.64
CA THR A 573 -24.25 -20.66 -14.58
C THR A 573 -23.65 -19.42 -13.95
N ILE A 574 -23.59 -19.38 -12.62
CA ILE A 574 -22.99 -18.30 -11.86
C ILE A 574 -21.85 -18.87 -11.05
N GLU A 575 -20.63 -18.38 -11.30
CA GLU A 575 -19.53 -18.60 -10.37
C GLU A 575 -19.66 -17.59 -9.22
N ARG A 576 -19.79 -18.09 -8.00
CA ARG A 576 -19.77 -17.27 -6.79
C ARG A 576 -18.48 -17.53 -6.03
N TYR A 577 -17.71 -16.48 -5.83
CA TYR A 577 -16.52 -16.50 -4.99
C TYR A 577 -16.78 -15.75 -3.68
N THR A 578 -16.21 -16.22 -2.57
CA THR A 578 -16.52 -15.72 -1.23
C THR A 578 -15.28 -15.51 -0.38
N ILE A 579 -15.20 -14.36 0.30
CA ILE A 579 -14.29 -14.08 1.40
C ILE A 579 -15.14 -13.60 2.58
N ASP A 580 -15.18 -14.36 3.67
CA ASP A 580 -15.97 -14.05 4.88
C ASP A 580 -15.33 -14.69 6.12
N GLU A 581 -16.05 -14.73 7.25
CA GLU A 581 -15.50 -15.33 8.47
C GLU A 581 -15.24 -16.84 8.38
N THR A 582 -15.82 -17.54 7.38
CA THR A 582 -15.75 -18.99 7.18
C THR A 582 -15.05 -19.44 5.89
N SER A 583 -14.80 -18.50 4.98
CA SER A 583 -14.34 -18.77 3.62
C SER A 583 -13.16 -17.89 3.25
N SER A 584 -12.13 -18.48 2.64
CA SER A 584 -10.96 -17.75 2.11
C SER A 584 -10.26 -16.84 3.16
N ASN A 585 -10.21 -17.31 4.42
CA ASN A 585 -9.81 -16.54 5.59
C ASN A 585 -8.63 -17.23 6.32
N LEU A 586 -7.45 -16.61 6.23
CA LEU A 586 -6.21 -17.17 6.78
C LEU A 586 -6.23 -17.24 8.31
N SER A 587 -6.74 -16.19 8.98
CA SER A 587 -6.85 -16.18 10.44
C SER A 587 -7.75 -17.28 10.97
N ALA A 588 -8.88 -17.49 10.32
CA ALA A 588 -9.79 -18.56 10.69
C ALA A 588 -9.16 -19.95 10.43
N PHE A 589 -8.46 -20.12 9.29
CA PHE A 589 -7.72 -21.34 8.96
C PHE A 589 -6.70 -21.75 10.03
N PHE A 590 -5.89 -20.82 10.54
CA PHE A 590 -4.91 -21.15 11.58
C PHE A 590 -5.53 -21.31 12.98
N SER A 591 -6.62 -20.60 13.27
CA SER A 591 -7.27 -20.69 14.59
C SER A 591 -8.15 -21.93 14.76
N ASN A 592 -8.61 -22.54 13.66
CA ASN A 592 -9.53 -23.68 13.69
C ASN A 592 -9.09 -24.79 12.71
N PRO A 593 -8.68 -25.97 13.20
CA PRO A 593 -8.24 -27.10 12.38
C PRO A 593 -9.27 -27.64 11.37
N THR A 594 -10.56 -27.37 11.57
CA THR A 594 -11.62 -27.80 10.63
C THR A 594 -11.99 -26.74 9.60
N HIS A 595 -11.41 -25.54 9.72
CA HIS A 595 -11.67 -24.47 8.79
C HIS A 595 -11.08 -24.82 7.41
N PRO A 596 -11.79 -24.56 6.30
CA PRO A 596 -11.26 -24.88 4.99
C PRO A 596 -10.01 -24.06 4.65
N SER A 597 -9.33 -24.49 3.59
CA SER A 597 -8.15 -23.80 3.04
C SER A 597 -8.39 -22.30 2.84
N PRO A 598 -7.37 -21.44 3.09
CA PRO A 598 -7.49 -20.00 2.93
C PRO A 598 -7.46 -19.55 1.46
N ASN A 599 -7.28 -20.47 0.51
CA ASN A 599 -7.41 -20.19 -0.92
C ASN A 599 -8.82 -19.69 -1.27
N LEU A 600 -8.90 -18.87 -2.33
CA LEU A 600 -10.16 -18.33 -2.84
C LEU A 600 -11.19 -19.44 -3.11
N GLN A 601 -12.26 -19.45 -2.32
CA GLN A 601 -13.33 -20.44 -2.43
C GLN A 601 -14.33 -20.05 -3.51
N ARG A 602 -14.76 -21.06 -4.28
CA ARG A 602 -15.74 -20.96 -5.37
C ARG A 602 -16.89 -21.92 -5.14
N SER A 603 -18.11 -21.45 -5.39
CA SER A 603 -19.32 -22.26 -5.54
C SER A 603 -19.99 -21.97 -6.89
N LEU A 604 -20.80 -22.91 -7.37
CA LEU A 604 -21.58 -22.75 -8.59
C LEU A 604 -23.06 -22.68 -8.26
N LEU A 605 -23.74 -21.69 -8.84
CA LEU A 605 -25.18 -21.53 -8.76
C LEU A 605 -25.77 -21.64 -10.16
N GLN A 606 -27.00 -22.13 -10.26
CA GLN A 606 -27.77 -22.13 -11.49
C GLN A 606 -29.06 -21.36 -11.27
N ARG A 607 -29.40 -20.49 -12.23
CA ARG A 607 -30.61 -19.68 -12.18
C ARG A 607 -31.20 -19.49 -13.56
N THR A 608 -32.52 -19.35 -13.58
CA THR A 608 -33.28 -19.11 -14.79
C THR A 608 -33.40 -17.61 -15.03
N ILE A 609 -33.16 -17.20 -16.28
CA ILE A 609 -33.40 -15.84 -16.75
C ILE A 609 -34.88 -15.65 -17.06
N ASN A 610 -35.47 -14.56 -16.56
CA ASN A 610 -36.85 -14.21 -16.83
C ASN A 610 -36.93 -12.77 -17.32
N ASN A 611 -37.48 -12.56 -18.52
CA ASN A 611 -37.59 -11.25 -19.18
C ASN A 611 -36.23 -10.53 -19.29
N GLY A 612 -35.17 -11.26 -19.63
CA GLY A 612 -33.81 -10.72 -19.67
C GLY A 612 -33.23 -10.32 -18.30
N LYS A 613 -33.82 -10.77 -17.20
CA LYS A 613 -33.38 -10.48 -15.82
C LYS A 613 -32.90 -11.74 -15.10
N LEU A 614 -31.86 -11.58 -14.30
CA LEU A 614 -31.43 -12.55 -13.29
C LEU A 614 -31.77 -11.99 -11.91
N VAL A 615 -32.34 -12.81 -11.03
CA VAL A 615 -32.60 -12.44 -9.62
C VAL A 615 -32.00 -13.50 -8.69
N LEU A 616 -31.18 -13.05 -7.73
CA LEU A 616 -30.62 -13.83 -6.63
C LEU A 616 -31.13 -13.26 -5.32
N THR A 617 -31.64 -14.11 -4.44
CA THR A 617 -32.12 -13.72 -3.11
C THR A 617 -31.63 -14.70 -2.06
N GLY A 618 -31.52 -14.22 -0.82
CA GLY A 618 -31.27 -15.08 0.34
C GLY A 618 -29.80 -15.24 0.70
N ASP A 619 -28.90 -14.52 0.04
CA ASP A 619 -27.53 -14.37 0.54
C ASP A 619 -27.51 -13.38 1.70
N GLN A 620 -26.60 -13.61 2.65
CA GLN A 620 -26.29 -12.68 3.73
C GLN A 620 -24.77 -12.51 3.79
N LEU A 621 -24.32 -11.30 4.12
CA LEU A 621 -22.91 -10.98 4.26
C LEU A 621 -22.71 -10.15 5.52
N LYS A 622 -21.88 -10.64 6.45
CA LYS A 622 -21.27 -9.81 7.52
C LYS A 622 -20.12 -9.00 6.93
N LEU A 623 -19.00 -8.76 7.61
CA LEU A 623 -17.83 -8.24 6.92
C LEU A 623 -17.33 -9.26 5.90
N GLY A 624 -17.08 -8.81 4.68
CA GLY A 624 -16.57 -9.71 3.65
C GLY A 624 -16.84 -9.22 2.23
N VAL A 625 -16.59 -10.11 1.29
CA VAL A 625 -16.66 -9.85 -0.14
C VAL A 625 -17.23 -11.06 -0.89
N LEU A 626 -18.14 -10.79 -1.82
CA LEU A 626 -18.69 -11.75 -2.78
C LEU A 626 -18.42 -11.26 -4.20
N LEU A 627 -18.01 -12.17 -5.08
CA LEU A 627 -18.00 -11.93 -6.53
C LEU A 627 -18.97 -12.91 -7.20
N TYR A 628 -19.94 -12.38 -7.92
CA TYR A 628 -20.81 -13.13 -8.83
C TYR A 628 -20.33 -12.91 -10.28
N ARG A 629 -20.00 -13.99 -10.98
CA ARG A 629 -19.74 -13.98 -12.43
C ARG A 629 -20.86 -14.74 -13.12
N VAL A 630 -21.73 -14.02 -13.81
CA VAL A 630 -22.85 -14.58 -14.57
C VAL A 630 -22.34 -14.96 -15.95
N LEU A 631 -22.28 -16.27 -16.23
CA LEU A 631 -21.83 -16.81 -17.50
C LEU A 631 -23.02 -16.97 -18.46
N PRO A 632 -22.82 -16.83 -19.78
CA PRO A 632 -23.89 -17.05 -20.74
C PRO A 632 -24.37 -18.51 -20.72
N PRO A 633 -25.63 -18.78 -21.13
CA PRO A 633 -26.18 -20.13 -21.14
C PRO A 633 -25.30 -21.12 -21.89
N GLY A 634 -25.14 -22.33 -21.33
CA GLY A 634 -24.35 -23.40 -21.93
C GLY A 634 -22.83 -23.29 -21.73
N VAL A 635 -22.31 -22.18 -21.20
CA VAL A 635 -20.91 -22.09 -20.77
C VAL A 635 -20.75 -22.77 -19.41
N THR A 636 -19.83 -23.73 -19.37
CA THR A 636 -19.41 -24.39 -18.13
C THR A 636 -18.05 -23.81 -17.72
N PRO A 637 -17.86 -23.44 -16.44
CA PRO A 637 -16.64 -22.78 -15.97
C PRO A 637 -15.37 -23.61 -16.00
#